data_AF-A0A7M5X553-F1
#
_entry.id   AF-A0A7M5X553-F1
#
_cell.length_a   1.000
_cell.length_b   1.000
_cell.length_c   1.000
_cell.angle_alpha   90.00
_cell.angle_beta   90.00
_cell.angle_gamma   90.00
#
_symmetry.space_group_name_H-M   'P 1'
#
loop_
_entity.id
_entity.type
_entity.pdbx_description
1 polymer ?
#
loop_
_entity_poly.entity_id
_entity_poly.type
_entity_poly.pdbx_seq_one_letter_code
_entity_poly.pdbx_strand_id
1 'polypeptide(L)'
;MMSADIPYKCSAARSLFVVRSLSDLPNELSIKILEYFNAKELISLRLVNNHFKNLIDGTPSIWSRVSYQNMWPSTQKDYSLFRRGSNHGNVESLTKLGLSHLYHYNLTVGEEKNKKDVQEHSIKAANYLHNLDLNIHPNKPLTWMLIRPPWSMSKSICLKHLVHTQMLTLKESKMNGPLCYNIGRIFNLESDNNSNKEKSTENFLQSCDLRCSHAKFELLLARKNEISADAGKTLQWVRELRECAMTGNKEAIFELVGFALSNNSLFIEDMLNMNKLSKNLFSNCQCVRVDKLELYQPKINSLMRCILVDWLAEVAYMKDMSHEVLHAAVSYVDRYLMSRVVERTKLQLLGISCLLLAAKSHYDARQVHILTVRESSWLTDQTYQYEDVVKMMGEIIGAFAGDLWKPTSWNYLHTILALPMIDDTWKSCCHYVHDLTLQFTLFGSYKPSVVACSSLFLAGLILDRDNSWPSELEEVTGFHVKDIANCASLIHYKSFTCSSMKDDRGLPLESIKARYRSQRMHCIASLPLQDENTLKSRILSTDSTLSCASQEPLQFVVLSNDVDETLNTSIKSVDYDGDSECEVDSESDFDESFCVGRSRLSSYHSVEEFSDDETTMDASSFNFRDPDNSLPPKESFTPIFNKSHNSSATKRNSFFDGVENHENKVTGFHGQYLEPLKYAGAQGSHDKDSPNKLDAACGTSKPPTSRHQSPKYQPYQPSSSRYGLVGRRTRSSCTHR
;
A
#
# COMPACT_ATOMS: atom_id res chain seq x y z
N MET A 1 -25.65 15.59 -12.55
CA MET A 1 -25.66 16.43 -11.31
C MET A 1 -26.14 17.85 -11.62
N MET A 2 -27.38 18.05 -12.07
CA MET A 2 -27.98 19.40 -12.19
C MET A 2 -29.46 19.35 -11.76
N SER A 3 -29.64 19.03 -10.48
CA SER A 3 -30.90 19.15 -9.74
C SER A 3 -30.56 19.12 -8.25
N ALA A 4 -30.18 20.28 -7.72
CA ALA A 4 -30.04 20.51 -6.28
C ALA A 4 -30.81 21.79 -5.97
N ASP A 5 -31.78 21.69 -5.07
CA ASP A 5 -32.73 22.77 -4.78
C ASP A 5 -32.06 23.99 -4.16
N ILE A 6 -32.41 25.17 -4.68
CA ILE A 6 -32.10 26.47 -4.08
C ILE A 6 -33.44 27.17 -3.80
N PRO A 7 -33.72 27.56 -2.55
CA PRO A 7 -35.01 28.14 -2.20
C PRO A 7 -35.22 29.52 -2.85
N TYR A 8 -36.47 29.77 -3.25
CA TYR A 8 -36.88 30.93 -4.02
C TYR A 8 -36.76 32.25 -3.25
N LYS A 9 -36.16 33.28 -3.89
CA LYS A 9 -36.61 34.70 -3.83
C LYS A 9 -35.78 35.65 -4.72
N CYS A 10 -35.94 35.56 -6.06
CA CYS A 10 -35.73 36.71 -6.95
C CYS A 10 -36.33 36.48 -8.34
N SER A 11 -37.45 37.15 -8.68
CA SER A 11 -38.07 37.02 -10.01
C SER A 11 -37.22 37.60 -11.15
N ALA A 12 -36.33 38.55 -10.84
CA ALA A 12 -35.40 39.16 -11.80
C ALA A 12 -34.29 38.23 -12.29
N ALA A 13 -34.00 37.12 -11.59
CA ALA A 13 -32.97 36.17 -12.03
C ALA A 13 -33.45 35.28 -13.20
N ARG A 14 -34.76 35.06 -13.34
CA ARG A 14 -35.34 34.19 -14.38
C ARG A 14 -35.23 34.76 -15.80
N SER A 15 -35.03 36.07 -15.95
CA SER A 15 -34.89 36.74 -17.25
C SER A 15 -33.44 36.83 -17.77
N LEU A 16 -32.44 36.45 -16.99
CA LEU A 16 -31.03 36.67 -17.35
C LEU A 16 -30.31 35.48 -18.01
N PHE A 17 -30.81 34.24 -17.85
CA PHE A 17 -30.20 33.06 -18.47
C PHE A 17 -31.24 32.05 -18.95
N VAL A 18 -31.88 32.33 -20.09
CA VAL A 18 -32.61 31.32 -20.88
C VAL A 18 -31.61 30.60 -21.80
N VAL A 19 -30.70 29.82 -21.19
CA VAL A 19 -29.79 28.93 -21.91
C VAL A 19 -30.63 27.80 -22.50
N ARG A 20 -30.74 27.71 -23.83
CA ARG A 20 -31.55 26.69 -24.51
C ARG A 20 -30.73 25.48 -24.93
N SER A 21 -29.43 25.65 -25.08
CA SER A 21 -28.49 24.62 -25.52
C SER A 21 -27.10 24.85 -24.90
N LEU A 22 -26.27 23.80 -24.88
CA LEU A 22 -24.88 23.87 -24.40
C LEU A 22 -24.04 24.89 -25.19
N SER A 23 -24.39 25.17 -26.45
CA SER A 23 -23.74 26.18 -27.29
C SER A 23 -24.13 27.63 -26.97
N ASP A 24 -25.16 27.87 -26.16
CA ASP A 24 -25.55 29.21 -25.72
C ASP A 24 -24.81 29.65 -24.44
N LEU A 25 -23.99 28.77 -23.85
CA LEU A 25 -23.19 29.07 -22.68
C LEU A 25 -21.92 29.85 -23.03
N PRO A 26 -21.46 30.77 -22.16
CA PRO A 26 -20.12 31.35 -22.21
C PRO A 26 -19.04 30.27 -22.33
N ASN A 27 -17.99 30.55 -23.12
CA ASN A 27 -16.91 29.60 -23.41
C ASN A 27 -16.28 29.04 -22.13
N GLU A 28 -16.15 29.84 -21.08
CA GLU A 28 -15.56 29.47 -19.79
C GLU A 28 -16.35 28.35 -19.10
N LEU A 29 -17.69 28.44 -19.14
CA LEU A 29 -18.59 27.42 -18.60
C LEU A 29 -18.61 26.19 -19.51
N SER A 30 -18.65 26.38 -20.83
CA SER A 30 -18.57 25.30 -21.80
C SER A 30 -17.27 24.48 -21.66
N ILE A 31 -16.11 25.13 -21.53
CA ILE A 31 -14.82 24.49 -21.24
C ILE A 31 -14.89 23.68 -19.94
N LYS A 32 -15.43 24.28 -18.87
CA LYS A 32 -15.54 23.60 -17.57
C LYS A 32 -16.46 22.39 -17.60
N ILE A 33 -17.54 22.44 -18.37
CA ILE A 33 -18.44 21.29 -18.59
C ILE A 33 -17.73 20.21 -19.42
N LEU A 34 -17.02 20.59 -20.49
CA LEU A 34 -16.28 19.67 -21.36
C LEU A 34 -15.10 18.98 -20.66
N GLU A 35 -14.51 19.58 -19.62
CA GLU A 35 -13.50 18.92 -18.76
C GLU A 35 -14.02 17.66 -18.05
N TYR A 36 -15.35 17.47 -17.90
CA TYR A 36 -15.95 16.29 -17.26
C TYR A 36 -16.35 15.15 -18.22
N PHE A 37 -16.35 15.39 -19.54
CA PHE A 37 -16.67 14.35 -20.52
C PHE A 37 -15.50 13.37 -20.70
N ASN A 38 -15.80 12.15 -21.15
CA ASN A 38 -14.75 11.21 -21.54
C ASN A 38 -14.17 11.58 -22.92
N ALA A 39 -12.95 11.09 -23.21
CA ALA A 39 -12.24 11.45 -24.44
C ALA A 39 -12.96 11.02 -25.75
N LYS A 40 -13.79 9.95 -25.73
CA LYS A 40 -14.60 9.55 -26.89
C LYS A 40 -15.80 10.49 -27.08
N GLU A 41 -16.47 10.87 -26.00
CA GLU A 41 -17.59 11.82 -26.02
C GLU A 41 -17.16 13.19 -26.53
N LEU A 42 -15.98 13.69 -26.13
CA LEU A 42 -15.41 14.91 -26.69
C LEU A 42 -15.18 14.83 -28.20
N ILE A 43 -14.68 13.68 -28.70
CA ILE A 43 -14.52 13.48 -30.14
C ILE A 43 -15.88 13.44 -30.86
N SER A 44 -16.92 12.89 -30.24
CA SER A 44 -18.29 12.97 -30.78
C SER A 44 -18.84 14.40 -30.78
N LEU A 45 -18.72 15.14 -29.67
CA LEU A 45 -19.16 16.55 -29.56
C LEU A 45 -18.43 17.48 -30.55
N ARG A 46 -17.14 17.23 -30.79
CA ARG A 46 -16.33 17.88 -31.81
C ARG A 46 -16.89 17.73 -33.24
N LEU A 47 -17.68 16.69 -33.51
CA LEU A 47 -18.33 16.48 -34.82
C LEU A 47 -19.69 17.17 -34.94
N VAL A 48 -20.29 17.65 -33.83
CA VAL A 48 -21.65 18.22 -33.82
C VAL A 48 -21.69 19.63 -34.42
N ASN A 49 -20.72 20.50 -34.09
CA ASN A 49 -20.68 21.88 -34.57
C ASN A 49 -19.25 22.43 -34.59
N ASN A 50 -18.95 23.30 -35.56
CA ASN A 50 -17.72 24.10 -35.64
C ASN A 50 -17.40 24.85 -34.33
N HIS A 51 -18.39 25.31 -33.57
CA HIS A 51 -18.15 25.93 -32.26
C HIS A 51 -17.45 24.96 -31.29
N PHE A 52 -18.04 23.77 -31.05
CA PHE A 52 -17.41 22.74 -30.21
C PHE A 52 -16.08 22.26 -30.78
N LYS A 53 -15.97 22.14 -32.11
CA LYS A 53 -14.69 21.81 -32.76
C LYS A 53 -13.61 22.84 -32.43
N ASN A 54 -13.89 24.13 -32.58
CA ASN A 54 -12.92 25.20 -32.31
C ASN A 54 -12.57 25.27 -30.81
N LEU A 55 -13.54 25.08 -29.92
CA LEU A 55 -13.35 25.11 -28.48
C LEU A 55 -12.53 23.88 -28.01
N ILE A 56 -12.86 22.67 -28.46
CA ILE A 56 -12.16 21.43 -28.13
C ILE A 56 -10.77 21.37 -28.79
N ASP A 57 -10.62 21.87 -30.03
CA ASP A 57 -9.31 21.87 -30.71
C ASP A 57 -8.40 23.01 -30.27
N GLY A 58 -8.96 24.15 -29.87
CA GLY A 58 -8.22 25.34 -29.44
C GLY A 58 -7.87 25.43 -27.95
N THR A 59 -8.43 24.56 -27.09
CA THR A 59 -8.26 24.66 -25.63
C THR A 59 -7.42 23.51 -25.04
N PRO A 60 -6.14 23.73 -24.69
CA PRO A 60 -5.28 22.70 -24.08
C PRO A 60 -5.78 22.16 -22.73
N SER A 61 -6.46 22.97 -21.92
CA SER A 61 -6.90 22.57 -20.57
C SER A 61 -7.97 21.48 -20.56
N ILE A 62 -8.73 21.34 -21.64
CA ILE A 62 -9.67 20.23 -21.82
C ILE A 62 -8.87 18.94 -21.95
N TRP A 63 -7.85 18.91 -22.81
CA TRP A 63 -7.05 17.72 -23.04
C TRP A 63 -6.14 17.34 -21.87
N SER A 64 -5.72 18.30 -21.03
CA SER A 64 -4.97 17.99 -19.81
C SER A 64 -5.83 17.39 -18.68
N ARG A 65 -7.16 17.49 -18.77
CA ARG A 65 -8.11 17.07 -17.70
C ARG A 65 -9.14 16.02 -18.10
N VAL A 66 -9.41 15.86 -19.40
CA VAL A 66 -10.34 14.87 -19.95
C VAL A 66 -10.05 13.48 -19.40
N SER A 67 -11.11 12.75 -19.03
CA SER A 67 -10.94 11.39 -18.53
C SER A 67 -10.92 10.35 -19.64
N TYR A 68 -10.10 9.32 -19.44
CA TYR A 68 -9.95 8.15 -20.28
C TYR A 68 -10.51 6.89 -19.59
N GLN A 69 -11.46 7.05 -18.65
CA GLN A 69 -12.03 5.96 -17.85
C GLN A 69 -12.59 4.84 -18.74
N ASN A 70 -12.30 3.59 -18.39
CA ASN A 70 -12.68 2.41 -19.16
C ASN A 70 -12.14 2.39 -20.62
N MET A 71 -11.11 3.17 -20.91
CA MET A 71 -10.40 3.18 -22.20
C MET A 71 -8.96 2.70 -22.03
N TRP A 72 -8.46 2.01 -23.05
CA TRP A 72 -7.07 1.56 -23.16
C TRP A 72 -6.53 1.86 -24.57
N PRO A 73 -5.24 2.20 -24.74
CA PRO A 73 -4.65 2.48 -26.06
C PRO A 73 -4.40 1.20 -26.89
N SER A 74 -5.42 0.36 -27.09
CA SER A 74 -5.32 -0.92 -27.80
C SER A 74 -5.27 -0.78 -29.33
N THR A 75 -5.98 0.19 -29.91
CA THR A 75 -6.00 0.42 -31.36
C THR A 75 -5.23 1.68 -31.73
N GLN A 76 -4.79 1.79 -32.99
CA GLN A 76 -4.12 3.00 -33.50
C GLN A 76 -4.99 4.27 -33.35
N LYS A 77 -6.33 4.13 -33.44
CA LYS A 77 -7.27 5.25 -33.22
C LYS A 77 -7.25 5.67 -31.75
N ASP A 78 -7.41 4.73 -30.81
CA ASP A 78 -7.32 5.02 -29.38
C ASP A 78 -5.95 5.62 -29.04
N TYR A 79 -4.86 5.03 -29.53
CA TYR A 79 -3.48 5.53 -29.32
C TYR A 79 -3.34 7.00 -29.71
N SER A 80 -3.88 7.41 -30.86
CA SER A 80 -3.85 8.81 -31.30
C SER A 80 -4.60 9.76 -30.35
N LEU A 81 -5.71 9.30 -29.75
CA LEU A 81 -6.54 10.04 -28.82
C LEU A 81 -5.89 10.16 -27.43
N PHE A 82 -5.24 9.09 -26.97
CA PHE A 82 -4.38 9.12 -25.78
C PHE A 82 -3.20 10.07 -25.99
N ARG A 83 -2.48 9.95 -27.12
CA ARG A 83 -1.32 10.80 -27.45
C ARG A 83 -1.67 12.29 -27.42
N ARG A 84 -2.89 12.65 -27.81
CA ARG A 84 -3.40 14.02 -27.72
C ARG A 84 -3.42 14.54 -26.29
N GLY A 85 -3.98 13.78 -25.33
CA GLY A 85 -3.96 14.12 -23.91
C GLY A 85 -2.53 14.15 -23.34
N SER A 86 -1.67 13.20 -23.69
CA SER A 86 -0.29 13.15 -23.17
C SER A 86 0.54 14.36 -23.60
N ASN A 87 0.30 14.89 -24.81
CA ASN A 87 0.96 16.12 -25.29
C ASN A 87 0.56 17.37 -24.49
N HIS A 88 -0.54 17.30 -23.72
CA HIS A 88 -1.03 18.36 -22.84
C HIS A 88 -0.84 18.02 -21.35
N GLY A 89 0.00 17.04 -21.01
CA GLY A 89 0.32 16.70 -19.62
C GLY A 89 -0.75 15.87 -18.88
N ASN A 90 -1.72 15.30 -19.59
CA ASN A 90 -2.79 14.50 -18.96
C ASN A 90 -2.20 13.26 -18.27
N VAL A 91 -2.30 13.22 -16.95
CA VAL A 91 -1.73 12.18 -16.09
C VAL A 91 -2.33 10.80 -16.35
N GLU A 92 -3.67 10.70 -16.52
CA GLU A 92 -4.35 9.44 -16.83
C GLU A 92 -3.87 8.88 -18.18
N SER A 93 -3.72 9.73 -19.20
CA SER A 93 -3.22 9.31 -20.50
C SER A 93 -1.74 8.90 -20.47
N LEU A 94 -0.89 9.69 -19.83
CA LEU A 94 0.54 9.39 -19.66
C LEU A 94 0.77 8.06 -18.94
N THR A 95 -0.01 7.80 -17.89
CA THR A 95 -0.04 6.53 -17.16
C THR A 95 -0.41 5.37 -18.07
N LYS A 96 -1.58 5.44 -18.74
CA LYS A 96 -2.09 4.32 -19.55
C LYS A 96 -1.19 4.05 -20.77
N LEU A 97 -0.63 5.08 -21.41
CA LEU A 97 0.38 4.93 -22.46
C LEU A 97 1.69 4.30 -21.94
N GLY A 98 2.21 4.79 -20.81
CA GLY A 98 3.42 4.24 -20.16
C GLY A 98 3.27 2.77 -19.82
N LEU A 99 2.17 2.39 -19.15
CA LEU A 99 1.86 0.99 -18.81
C LEU A 99 1.66 0.11 -20.05
N SER A 100 0.96 0.61 -21.09
CA SER A 100 0.71 -0.17 -22.31
C SER A 100 1.97 -0.57 -23.07
N HIS A 101 3.04 0.24 -22.96
CA HIS A 101 4.36 -0.05 -23.54
C HIS A 101 5.28 -0.80 -22.57
N LEU A 102 5.18 -0.56 -21.26
CA LEU A 102 6.01 -1.21 -20.26
C LEU A 102 5.64 -2.69 -20.05
N TYR A 103 4.34 -2.98 -20.04
CA TYR A 103 3.77 -4.30 -19.80
C TYR A 103 3.12 -4.84 -21.10
N HIS A 104 3.82 -4.68 -22.23
CA HIS A 104 3.25 -5.02 -23.54
C HIS A 104 3.11 -6.53 -23.74
N TYR A 105 1.87 -7.02 -23.68
CA TYR A 105 1.50 -8.44 -23.63
C TYR A 105 1.69 -9.23 -24.95
N ASN A 106 1.85 -8.56 -26.09
CA ASN A 106 2.02 -9.22 -27.39
C ASN A 106 3.47 -9.61 -27.72
N LEU A 107 4.43 -9.32 -26.84
CA LEU A 107 5.85 -9.62 -27.04
C LEU A 107 6.15 -11.06 -26.61
N THR A 108 5.99 -12.00 -27.55
CA THR A 108 6.37 -13.39 -27.34
C THR A 108 7.87 -13.53 -27.09
N VAL A 109 8.23 -14.33 -26.09
CA VAL A 109 9.64 -14.65 -25.77
C VAL A 109 10.22 -15.60 -26.81
N GLY A 110 11.52 -15.45 -27.10
CA GLY A 110 12.33 -16.48 -27.76
C GLY A 110 12.79 -16.16 -29.19
N GLU A 111 12.18 -15.22 -29.90
CA GLU A 111 12.65 -14.83 -31.25
C GLU A 111 13.49 -13.54 -31.23
N GLU A 112 14.65 -13.56 -31.89
CA GLU A 112 15.49 -12.37 -32.08
C GLU A 112 14.79 -11.23 -32.85
N LYS A 113 13.70 -11.54 -33.56
CA LYS A 113 12.90 -10.58 -34.33
C LYS A 113 12.34 -9.45 -33.45
N ASN A 114 12.04 -9.72 -32.17
CA ASN A 114 11.37 -8.77 -31.29
C ASN A 114 12.32 -7.73 -30.66
N LYS A 115 13.65 -7.83 -30.85
CA LYS A 115 14.64 -6.91 -30.24
C LYS A 115 14.41 -5.44 -30.60
N LYS A 116 13.98 -5.14 -31.84
CA LYS A 116 13.69 -3.76 -32.28
C LYS A 116 12.44 -3.20 -31.60
N ASP A 117 11.38 -4.00 -31.55
CA ASP A 117 10.10 -3.58 -30.99
C ASP A 117 10.21 -3.39 -29.48
N VAL A 118 10.89 -4.30 -28.78
CA VAL A 118 11.24 -4.16 -27.35
C VAL A 118 12.01 -2.85 -27.09
N GLN A 119 13.00 -2.53 -27.93
CA GLN A 119 13.74 -1.27 -27.83
C GLN A 119 12.82 -0.05 -28.05
N GLU A 120 11.98 -0.06 -29.08
CA GLU A 120 11.02 1.03 -29.35
C GLU A 120 10.01 1.22 -28.21
N HIS A 121 9.46 0.12 -27.67
CA HIS A 121 8.54 0.14 -26.54
C HIS A 121 9.21 0.66 -25.27
N SER A 122 10.46 0.26 -24.97
CA SER A 122 11.20 0.80 -23.81
C SER A 122 11.45 2.31 -23.93
N ILE A 123 11.82 2.81 -25.12
CA ILE A 123 11.99 4.26 -25.37
C ILE A 123 10.67 5.01 -25.16
N LYS A 124 9.56 4.48 -25.69
CA LYS A 124 8.23 5.10 -25.52
C LYS A 124 7.80 5.10 -24.05
N ALA A 125 7.90 3.96 -23.37
CA ALA A 125 7.57 3.82 -21.96
C ALA A 125 8.39 4.79 -21.10
N ALA A 126 9.71 4.83 -21.26
CA ALA A 126 10.59 5.75 -20.53
C ALA A 126 10.21 7.23 -20.73
N ASN A 127 9.89 7.64 -21.96
CA ASN A 127 9.46 9.02 -22.24
C ASN A 127 8.09 9.35 -21.64
N TYR A 128 7.11 8.44 -21.72
CA TYR A 128 5.79 8.68 -21.13
C TYR A 128 5.83 8.69 -19.59
N LEU A 129 6.60 7.80 -18.97
CA LEU A 129 6.77 7.73 -17.51
C LEU A 129 7.61 8.90 -16.96
N HIS A 130 8.63 9.35 -17.68
CA HIS A 130 9.35 10.59 -17.37
C HIS A 130 8.44 11.83 -17.43
N ASN A 131 7.62 11.94 -18.48
CA ASN A 131 6.65 13.04 -18.60
C ASN A 131 5.53 12.92 -17.56
N LEU A 132 5.15 11.70 -17.16
CA LEU A 132 4.21 11.45 -16.08
C LEU A 132 4.72 12.08 -14.78
N ASP A 133 5.89 11.68 -14.30
CA ASP A 133 6.44 12.21 -13.04
C ASP A 133 6.64 13.73 -13.04
N LEU A 134 6.97 14.34 -14.19
CA LEU A 134 7.02 15.80 -14.35
C LEU A 134 5.66 16.48 -14.14
N ASN A 135 4.54 15.82 -14.48
CA ASN A 135 3.19 16.38 -14.33
C ASN A 135 2.54 16.05 -12.98
N ILE A 136 3.06 15.08 -12.20
CA ILE A 136 2.59 14.80 -10.82
C ILE A 136 3.40 15.59 -9.77
N HIS A 137 4.64 15.99 -10.07
CA HIS A 137 5.47 16.82 -9.17
C HIS A 137 4.72 18.11 -8.76
N PRO A 138 4.67 18.49 -7.46
CA PRO A 138 5.59 18.11 -6.37
C PRO A 138 5.22 16.83 -5.59
N ASN A 139 4.21 16.06 -5.99
CA ASN A 139 3.92 14.78 -5.34
C ASN A 139 5.03 13.75 -5.63
N LYS A 140 5.00 12.62 -4.90
CA LYS A 140 6.02 11.57 -4.97
C LYS A 140 6.12 10.96 -6.38
N PRO A 141 7.30 10.97 -7.02
CA PRO A 141 7.49 10.29 -8.31
C PRO A 141 7.25 8.79 -8.18
N LEU A 142 6.64 8.17 -9.20
CA LEU A 142 6.13 6.79 -9.14
C LEU A 142 6.77 5.83 -10.16
N THR A 143 7.58 6.30 -11.12
CA THR A 143 8.14 5.41 -12.15
C THR A 143 8.99 4.27 -11.57
N TRP A 144 9.79 4.52 -10.54
CA TRP A 144 10.61 3.51 -9.84
C TRP A 144 9.79 2.33 -9.32
N MET A 145 8.53 2.57 -8.94
CA MET A 145 7.60 1.57 -8.44
C MET A 145 7.14 0.61 -9.56
N LEU A 146 6.98 1.13 -10.78
CA LEU A 146 6.51 0.37 -11.94
C LEU A 146 7.63 -0.49 -12.56
N ILE A 147 8.86 0.04 -12.63
CA ILE A 147 10.02 -0.67 -13.20
C ILE A 147 10.91 -1.31 -12.15
N ARG A 148 10.37 -1.55 -10.96
CA ARG A 148 11.08 -2.07 -9.78
C ARG A 148 11.90 -3.35 -10.08
N PRO A 149 13.15 -3.45 -9.57
CA PRO A 149 13.93 -4.70 -9.56
C PRO A 149 13.40 -5.72 -8.52
N PRO A 150 13.82 -7.00 -8.60
CA PRO A 150 14.78 -7.54 -9.57
C PRO A 150 14.20 -7.68 -10.99
N TRP A 151 15.08 -7.96 -11.94
CA TRP A 151 14.78 -8.08 -13.36
C TRP A 151 15.41 -9.33 -13.94
N SER A 152 14.81 -9.86 -15.01
CA SER A 152 15.34 -11.01 -15.74
C SER A 152 16.82 -10.94 -16.07
N MET A 153 17.46 -12.10 -15.91
CA MET A 153 18.82 -12.36 -16.37
C MET A 153 18.97 -12.10 -17.87
N SER A 154 17.90 -12.28 -18.65
CA SER A 154 17.80 -11.86 -20.06
C SER A 154 17.58 -10.35 -20.20
N LYS A 155 18.53 -9.56 -19.67
CA LYS A 155 18.50 -8.08 -19.63
C LYS A 155 18.25 -7.40 -20.98
N SER A 156 18.58 -8.06 -22.09
CA SER A 156 18.35 -7.56 -23.46
C SER A 156 16.89 -7.62 -23.95
N ILE A 157 15.99 -8.27 -23.19
CA ILE A 157 14.56 -8.43 -23.54
C ILE A 157 13.64 -7.91 -22.42
N CYS A 158 14.13 -7.82 -21.18
CA CYS A 158 13.36 -7.27 -20.05
C CYS A 158 13.05 -5.77 -20.23
N LEU A 159 11.79 -5.45 -20.56
CA LEU A 159 11.33 -4.07 -20.76
C LEU A 159 11.57 -3.18 -19.53
N LYS A 160 11.40 -3.68 -18.31
CA LYS A 160 11.66 -2.89 -17.08
C LYS A 160 13.12 -2.46 -16.97
N HIS A 161 14.05 -3.39 -17.20
CA HIS A 161 15.48 -3.10 -17.20
C HIS A 161 15.85 -2.11 -18.30
N LEU A 162 15.34 -2.33 -19.52
CA LEU A 162 15.61 -1.44 -20.66
C LEU A 162 15.03 -0.04 -20.43
N VAL A 163 13.84 0.10 -19.82
CA VAL A 163 13.30 1.40 -19.42
C VAL A 163 14.21 2.08 -18.39
N HIS A 164 14.76 1.36 -17.42
CA HIS A 164 15.77 1.92 -16.52
C HIS A 164 17.03 2.38 -17.27
N THR A 165 17.53 1.60 -18.25
CA THR A 165 18.63 2.02 -19.13
C THR A 165 18.29 3.30 -19.90
N GLN A 166 17.08 3.39 -20.48
CA GLN A 166 16.63 4.60 -21.18
C GLN A 166 16.50 5.80 -20.22
N MET A 167 16.14 5.59 -18.95
CA MET A 167 16.11 6.66 -17.94
C MET A 167 17.50 7.18 -17.60
N LEU A 168 18.53 6.33 -17.57
CA LEU A 168 19.92 6.76 -17.44
C LEU A 168 20.36 7.63 -18.64
N THR A 169 20.03 7.23 -19.88
CA THR A 169 20.29 8.06 -21.08
C THR A 169 19.47 9.36 -21.11
N LEU A 170 18.23 9.34 -20.60
CA LEU A 170 17.43 10.57 -20.42
C LEU A 170 18.04 11.49 -19.37
N LYS A 171 18.75 10.97 -18.35
CA LYS A 171 19.42 11.80 -17.33
C LYS A 171 20.54 12.64 -17.94
N GLU A 172 21.29 12.10 -18.89
CA GLU A 172 22.37 12.80 -19.60
C GLU A 172 21.87 14.01 -20.44
N SER A 173 20.61 13.99 -20.87
CA SER A 173 20.06 14.98 -21.82
C SER A 173 18.93 15.85 -21.27
N LYS A 174 18.18 15.36 -20.27
CA LYS A 174 16.96 15.99 -19.70
C LYS A 174 16.87 15.78 -18.18
N MET A 175 18.00 15.97 -17.49
CA MET A 175 18.07 15.84 -16.02
C MET A 175 17.00 16.68 -15.30
N ASN A 176 16.27 16.07 -14.37
CA ASN A 176 15.33 16.74 -13.48
C ASN A 176 15.19 16.00 -12.15
N GLY A 177 14.63 16.67 -11.14
CA GLY A 177 14.46 16.13 -9.79
C GLY A 177 13.76 14.77 -9.76
N PRO A 178 12.55 14.62 -10.31
CA PRO A 178 11.84 13.34 -10.38
C PRO A 178 12.63 12.22 -11.05
N LEU A 179 13.30 12.48 -12.18
CA LEU A 179 14.11 11.48 -12.88
C LEU A 179 15.26 10.97 -12.00
N CYS A 180 16.02 11.88 -11.37
CA CYS A 180 17.11 11.51 -10.46
C CYS A 180 16.59 10.78 -9.22
N TYR A 181 15.43 11.17 -8.66
CA TYR A 181 14.79 10.44 -7.55
C TYR A 181 14.47 8.99 -7.93
N ASN A 182 13.85 8.77 -9.11
CA ASN A 182 13.51 7.43 -9.56
C ASN A 182 14.75 6.55 -9.74
N ILE A 183 15.81 7.07 -10.37
CA ILE A 183 17.08 6.34 -10.57
C ILE A 183 17.73 6.03 -9.22
N GLY A 184 17.74 6.98 -8.28
CA GLY A 184 18.21 6.76 -6.90
C GLY A 184 17.44 5.65 -6.21
N ARG A 185 16.10 5.67 -6.24
CA ARG A 185 15.23 4.62 -5.69
C ARG A 185 15.53 3.24 -6.30
N ILE A 186 15.78 3.15 -7.60
CA ILE A 186 16.09 1.86 -8.26
C ILE A 186 17.43 1.31 -7.77
N PHE A 187 18.50 2.10 -7.79
CA PHE A 187 19.80 1.67 -7.25
C PHE A 187 19.75 1.33 -5.75
N ASN A 188 18.86 1.99 -4.98
CA ASN A 188 18.65 1.67 -3.57
C ASN A 188 18.02 0.29 -3.36
N LEU A 189 17.19 -0.17 -4.31
CA LEU A 189 16.55 -1.48 -4.28
C LEU A 189 17.49 -2.59 -4.78
N GLU A 190 18.45 -2.28 -5.66
CA GLU A 190 19.53 -3.19 -6.10
C GLU A 190 20.73 -3.23 -5.11
N SER A 191 20.55 -2.93 -3.82
CA SER A 191 21.64 -2.53 -2.93
C SER A 191 22.47 -3.69 -2.30
N ASP A 192 22.62 -4.80 -3.03
CA ASP A 192 23.49 -5.93 -2.67
C ASP A 192 24.97 -5.55 -2.59
N ASN A 193 25.37 -4.48 -3.31
CA ASN A 193 26.76 -4.02 -3.41
C ASN A 193 26.91 -2.53 -3.08
N ASN A 194 28.03 -2.16 -2.45
CA ASN A 194 28.33 -0.77 -2.04
C ASN A 194 28.26 0.25 -3.19
N SER A 195 28.71 -0.11 -4.39
CA SER A 195 28.65 0.79 -5.56
C SER A 195 27.22 1.23 -5.93
N ASN A 196 26.21 0.40 -5.69
CA ASN A 196 24.82 0.78 -5.93
C ASN A 196 24.31 1.75 -4.86
N LYS A 197 24.76 1.63 -3.61
CA LYS A 197 24.44 2.58 -2.52
C LYS A 197 25.06 3.95 -2.77
N GLU A 198 26.29 4.00 -3.29
CA GLU A 198 26.96 5.25 -3.71
C GLU A 198 26.18 5.94 -4.84
N LYS A 199 25.85 5.21 -5.92
CA LYS A 199 25.03 5.73 -7.04
C LYS A 199 23.64 6.19 -6.59
N SER A 200 22.98 5.43 -5.70
CA SER A 200 21.70 5.79 -5.07
C SER A 200 21.81 7.17 -4.39
N THR A 201 22.81 7.32 -3.52
CA THR A 201 23.08 8.56 -2.77
C THR A 201 23.38 9.74 -3.69
N GLU A 202 24.24 9.56 -4.71
CA GLU A 202 24.57 10.60 -5.70
C GLU A 202 23.33 11.09 -6.46
N ASN A 203 22.48 10.16 -6.90
CA ASN A 203 21.24 10.50 -7.61
C ASN A 203 20.24 11.23 -6.70
N PHE A 204 20.13 10.86 -5.42
CA PHE A 204 19.31 11.61 -4.48
C PHE A 204 19.85 13.01 -4.18
N LEU A 205 21.18 13.20 -4.08
CA LEU A 205 21.78 14.52 -3.91
C LEU A 205 21.46 15.44 -5.10
N GLN A 206 21.69 14.96 -6.33
CA GLN A 206 21.32 15.69 -7.56
C GLN A 206 19.82 15.97 -7.65
N SER A 207 18.98 15.06 -7.14
CA SER A 207 17.53 15.26 -7.07
C SER A 207 17.14 16.35 -6.04
N CYS A 208 17.86 16.45 -4.91
CA CYS A 208 17.70 17.52 -3.92
C CYS A 208 18.06 18.89 -4.50
N ASP A 209 19.18 18.99 -5.22
CA ASP A 209 19.61 20.23 -5.88
C ASP A 209 18.56 20.72 -6.90
N LEU A 210 17.88 19.76 -7.54
CA LEU A 210 16.75 19.96 -8.45
C LEU A 210 15.40 20.09 -7.72
N ARG A 211 15.42 20.40 -6.42
CA ARG A 211 14.29 20.74 -5.54
C ARG A 211 13.27 19.62 -5.27
N CYS A 212 13.64 18.35 -5.46
CA CYS A 212 12.78 17.23 -5.07
C CYS A 212 12.82 16.99 -3.56
N SER A 213 11.74 17.35 -2.84
CA SER A 213 11.64 17.15 -1.39
C SER A 213 11.64 15.67 -0.96
N HIS A 214 11.13 14.78 -1.83
CA HIS A 214 11.13 13.34 -1.58
C HIS A 214 12.55 12.77 -1.54
N ALA A 215 13.47 13.25 -2.39
CA ALA A 215 14.87 12.81 -2.35
C ALA A 215 15.60 13.21 -1.06
N LYS A 216 15.33 14.42 -0.54
CA LYS A 216 15.86 14.87 0.76
C LYS A 216 15.38 13.96 1.89
N PHE A 217 14.13 13.51 1.82
CA PHE A 217 13.56 12.58 2.79
C PHE A 217 14.24 11.19 2.77
N GLU A 218 14.49 10.60 1.59
CA GLU A 218 15.22 9.31 1.50
C GLU A 218 16.64 9.42 2.12
N LEU A 219 17.36 10.50 1.83
CA LEU A 219 18.69 10.77 2.40
C LEU A 219 18.67 10.98 3.92
N LEU A 220 17.54 11.44 4.48
CA LEU A 220 17.34 11.55 5.92
C LEU A 220 17.05 10.17 6.53
N LEU A 221 16.17 9.38 5.92
CA LEU A 221 15.86 8.02 6.38
C LEU A 221 17.11 7.11 6.38
N ALA A 222 17.95 7.19 5.34
CA ALA A 222 19.19 6.43 5.26
C ALA A 222 20.14 6.72 6.45
N ARG A 223 20.20 7.97 6.92
CA ARG A 223 21.03 8.42 8.06
C ARG A 223 20.39 8.20 9.44
N LYS A 224 19.11 7.79 9.51
CA LYS A 224 18.34 7.66 10.77
C LYS A 224 18.95 6.70 11.80
N ASN A 225 19.68 5.67 11.35
CA ASN A 225 20.36 4.74 12.26
C ASN A 225 21.71 5.29 12.78
N GLU A 226 22.31 6.25 12.09
CA GLU A 226 23.64 6.79 12.41
C GLU A 226 23.60 7.94 13.45
N ILE A 227 22.44 8.58 13.62
CA ILE A 227 22.28 9.73 14.52
C ILE A 227 22.27 9.36 16.01
N SER A 228 21.88 8.12 16.36
CA SER A 228 21.64 7.68 17.75
C SER A 228 22.86 7.77 18.68
N ALA A 229 24.08 7.96 18.14
CA ALA A 229 25.31 8.06 18.91
C ALA A 229 25.77 9.50 19.19
N ASP A 230 25.17 10.52 18.56
CA ASP A 230 25.68 11.90 18.58
C ASP A 230 24.51 12.92 18.59
N ALA A 231 24.41 13.68 19.68
CA ALA A 231 23.39 14.70 19.87
C ALA A 231 23.49 15.85 18.84
N GLY A 232 24.69 16.18 18.37
CA GLY A 232 24.90 17.20 17.34
C GLY A 232 24.38 16.76 15.98
N LYS A 233 24.65 15.50 15.60
CA LYS A 233 24.09 14.90 14.37
C LYS A 233 22.58 14.74 14.45
N THR A 234 22.05 14.33 15.60
CA THR A 234 20.60 14.24 15.85
C THR A 234 19.92 15.59 15.64
N LEU A 235 20.43 16.65 16.26
CA LEU A 235 19.89 18.00 16.11
C LEU A 235 19.99 18.53 14.67
N GLN A 236 21.08 18.23 13.96
CA GLN A 236 21.20 18.59 12.54
C GLN A 236 20.20 17.83 11.65
N TRP A 237 20.00 16.54 11.90
CA TRP A 237 19.01 15.71 11.20
C TRP A 237 17.57 16.21 11.44
N VAL A 238 17.22 16.56 12.68
CA VAL A 238 15.91 17.14 13.02
C VAL A 238 15.68 18.48 12.28
N ARG A 239 16.71 19.33 12.16
CA ARG A 239 16.64 20.58 11.37
C ARG A 239 16.39 20.31 9.90
N GLU A 240 17.19 19.44 9.27
CA GLU A 240 17.03 19.07 7.86
C GLU A 240 15.68 18.41 7.56
N LEU A 241 15.17 17.60 8.50
CA LEU A 241 13.84 16.99 8.40
C LEU A 241 12.71 18.00 8.58
N ARG A 242 12.84 18.96 9.50
CA ARG A 242 11.89 20.08 9.65
C ARG A 242 11.84 20.93 8.38
N GLU A 243 12.98 21.24 7.77
CA GLU A 243 13.02 21.90 6.46
C GLU A 243 12.31 21.08 5.37
N CYS A 244 12.50 19.75 5.35
CA CYS A 244 11.82 18.86 4.41
C CYS A 244 10.30 18.88 4.63
N ALA A 245 9.84 18.76 5.88
CA ALA A 245 8.44 18.85 6.27
C ALA A 245 7.79 20.19 5.86
N MET A 246 8.51 21.31 5.99
CA MET A 246 8.05 22.64 5.56
C MET A 246 7.83 22.77 4.04
N THR A 247 8.38 21.87 3.21
CA THR A 247 8.06 21.82 1.77
C THR A 247 6.68 21.22 1.45
N GLY A 248 5.95 20.73 2.46
CA GLY A 248 4.70 20.00 2.30
C GLY A 248 4.87 18.50 2.07
N ASN A 249 6.10 17.96 2.19
CA ASN A 249 6.33 16.52 2.21
C ASN A 249 5.69 15.93 3.49
N LYS A 250 4.59 15.19 3.30
CA LYS A 250 3.80 14.62 4.40
C LYS A 250 4.49 13.45 5.09
N GLU A 251 5.25 12.63 4.37
CA GLU A 251 6.04 11.54 4.98
C GLU A 251 7.06 12.11 5.97
N ALA A 252 7.72 13.21 5.59
CA ALA A 252 8.63 13.95 6.47
C ALA A 252 7.93 14.55 7.70
N ILE A 253 6.66 14.98 7.59
CA ILE A 253 5.89 15.46 8.75
C ILE A 253 5.61 14.31 9.74
N PHE A 254 5.15 13.14 9.27
CA PHE A 254 4.88 11.99 10.13
C PHE A 254 6.15 11.45 10.81
N GLU A 255 7.26 11.37 10.07
CA GLU A 255 8.56 10.97 10.61
C GLU A 255 9.09 11.98 11.64
N LEU A 256 8.95 13.29 11.40
CA LEU A 256 9.39 14.34 12.34
C LEU A 256 8.60 14.28 13.65
N VAL A 257 7.28 14.11 13.57
CA VAL A 257 6.44 13.95 14.78
C VAL A 257 6.78 12.64 15.48
N GLY A 258 6.83 11.50 14.79
CA GLY A 258 7.18 10.21 15.40
C GLY A 258 8.57 10.19 16.06
N PHE A 259 9.55 10.89 15.48
CA PHE A 259 10.87 11.07 16.09
C PHE A 259 10.80 11.90 17.39
N ALA A 260 10.02 12.99 17.40
CA ALA A 260 9.83 13.80 18.61
C ALA A 260 9.10 13.04 19.73
N LEU A 261 8.08 12.24 19.39
CA LEU A 261 7.32 11.45 20.37
C LEU A 261 8.12 10.31 21.00
N SER A 262 9.04 9.71 20.23
CA SER A 262 9.93 8.67 20.75
C SER A 262 11.10 9.24 21.57
N ASN A 263 11.44 10.52 21.40
CA ASN A 263 12.58 11.17 22.04
C ASN A 263 12.12 12.41 22.85
N ASN A 264 11.69 12.19 24.10
CA ASN A 264 11.34 13.22 25.09
C ASN A 264 12.48 14.22 25.44
N SER A 265 13.63 14.16 24.76
CA SER A 265 14.86 14.92 25.02
C SER A 265 15.10 16.10 24.07
N LEU A 266 14.14 16.46 23.22
CA LEU A 266 14.20 17.68 22.42
C LEU A 266 14.02 18.93 23.30
N PHE A 267 14.62 20.04 22.89
CA PHE A 267 14.63 21.30 23.67
C PHE A 267 13.21 21.84 23.89
N ILE A 268 12.96 22.45 25.06
CA ILE A 268 11.61 22.82 25.53
C ILE A 268 10.84 23.72 24.55
N GLU A 269 11.50 24.69 23.91
CA GLU A 269 10.87 25.56 22.91
C GLU A 269 10.52 24.82 21.60
N ASP A 270 11.31 23.82 21.20
CA ASP A 270 10.98 22.96 20.07
C ASP A 270 9.83 22.01 20.43
N MET A 271 9.77 21.48 21.65
CA MET A 271 8.67 20.61 22.12
C MET A 271 7.29 21.29 22.03
N LEU A 272 7.16 22.55 22.44
CA LEU A 272 5.89 23.30 22.30
C LEU A 272 5.47 23.48 20.84
N ASN A 273 6.43 23.77 19.96
CA ASN A 273 6.18 23.87 18.52
C ASN A 273 5.84 22.50 17.89
N MET A 274 6.46 21.42 18.36
CA MET A 274 6.20 20.05 17.92
C MET A 274 4.85 19.53 18.38
N ASN A 275 4.43 19.81 19.62
CA ASN A 275 3.08 19.49 20.09
C ASN A 275 2.03 20.25 19.27
N LYS A 276 2.25 21.55 18.96
CA LYS A 276 1.38 22.31 18.06
C LYS A 276 1.34 21.73 16.64
N LEU A 277 2.49 21.31 16.09
CA LEU A 277 2.56 20.63 14.79
C LEU A 277 1.78 19.31 14.80
N SER A 278 1.91 18.52 15.86
CA SER A 278 1.20 17.25 16.05
C SER A 278 -0.31 17.46 16.17
N LYS A 279 -0.78 18.37 17.04
CA LYS A 279 -2.21 18.72 17.13
C LYS A 279 -2.77 19.18 15.77
N ASN A 280 -2.00 19.96 15.00
CA ASN A 280 -2.37 20.35 13.63
C ASN A 280 -2.40 19.15 12.66
N LEU A 281 -1.48 18.19 12.76
CA LEU A 281 -1.45 16.99 11.93
C LEU A 281 -2.68 16.11 12.16
N PHE A 282 -3.05 15.89 13.43
CA PHE A 282 -4.19 15.06 13.84
C PHE A 282 -5.54 15.73 13.55
N SER A 283 -5.65 17.05 13.68
CA SER A 283 -6.91 17.79 13.43
C SER A 283 -7.21 18.05 11.94
N ASN A 284 -6.20 18.29 11.09
CA ASN A 284 -6.38 18.66 9.67
C ASN A 284 -6.65 17.48 8.71
N CYS A 285 -6.84 16.27 9.23
CA CYS A 285 -7.15 15.12 8.37
C CYS A 285 -8.61 15.16 7.86
N GLN A 286 -8.85 14.50 6.73
CA GLN A 286 -10.16 14.43 6.07
C GLN A 286 -10.63 12.98 6.00
N CYS A 287 -11.93 12.78 6.17
CA CYS A 287 -12.58 11.48 6.01
C CYS A 287 -12.86 11.16 4.53
N VAL A 288 -12.72 9.88 4.15
CA VAL A 288 -12.95 9.41 2.77
C VAL A 288 -14.45 9.34 2.43
N ARG A 289 -15.31 9.34 3.46
CA ARG A 289 -16.77 9.24 3.37
C ARG A 289 -17.30 7.96 2.74
N VAL A 290 -16.59 6.84 2.91
CA VAL A 290 -17.06 5.51 2.47
C VAL A 290 -18.27 4.99 3.27
N ASP A 291 -18.67 5.67 4.34
CA ASP A 291 -20.00 5.52 4.97
C ASP A 291 -21.14 5.79 3.97
N LYS A 292 -20.87 6.54 2.90
CA LYS A 292 -21.83 6.87 1.83
C LYS A 292 -21.65 6.03 0.56
N LEU A 293 -20.95 4.89 0.63
CA LEU A 293 -20.60 4.03 -0.51
C LEU A 293 -21.77 3.82 -1.50
N GLU A 294 -22.93 3.45 -0.97
CA GLU A 294 -24.13 3.08 -1.76
C GLU A 294 -24.80 4.28 -2.47
N LEU A 295 -24.51 5.52 -2.07
CA LEU A 295 -24.91 6.72 -2.82
C LEU A 295 -24.07 6.94 -4.09
N TYR A 296 -22.88 6.35 -4.16
CA TYR A 296 -21.95 6.45 -5.29
C TYR A 296 -21.86 5.15 -6.11
N GLN A 297 -22.21 4.01 -5.52
CA GLN A 297 -22.14 2.69 -6.14
C GLN A 297 -23.53 2.04 -6.29
N PRO A 298 -24.14 2.06 -7.50
CA PRO A 298 -25.45 1.46 -7.74
C PRO A 298 -25.45 -0.09 -7.76
N LYS A 299 -24.28 -0.74 -7.67
CA LYS A 299 -24.09 -2.18 -7.84
C LYS A 299 -23.20 -2.85 -6.78
N ILE A 300 -22.73 -2.08 -5.80
CA ILE A 300 -21.84 -2.55 -4.73
C ILE A 300 -22.35 -1.99 -3.41
N ASN A 301 -22.60 -2.87 -2.45
CA ASN A 301 -23.00 -2.52 -1.10
C ASN A 301 -21.85 -2.70 -0.09
N SER A 302 -22.08 -2.25 1.14
CA SER A 302 -21.12 -2.33 2.23
C SER A 302 -20.67 -3.76 2.55
N LEU A 303 -21.56 -4.76 2.39
CA LEU A 303 -21.24 -6.18 2.63
C LEU A 303 -20.26 -6.73 1.58
N MET A 304 -20.47 -6.47 0.29
CA MET A 304 -19.55 -6.88 -0.78
C MET A 304 -18.14 -6.32 -0.57
N ARG A 305 -18.05 -5.05 -0.16
CA ARG A 305 -16.78 -4.40 0.16
C ARG A 305 -16.15 -4.98 1.44
N CYS A 306 -16.95 -5.40 2.43
CA CYS A 306 -16.45 -6.14 3.59
C CYS A 306 -15.89 -7.53 3.22
N ILE A 307 -16.61 -8.31 2.38
CA ILE A 307 -16.15 -9.61 1.86
C ILE A 307 -14.81 -9.45 1.13
N LEU A 308 -14.68 -8.41 0.29
CA LEU A 308 -13.42 -8.09 -0.38
C LEU A 308 -12.29 -7.81 0.63
N VAL A 309 -12.53 -6.97 1.64
CA VAL A 309 -11.49 -6.59 2.60
C VAL A 309 -11.04 -7.78 3.47
N ASP A 310 -11.95 -8.67 3.87
CA ASP A 310 -11.58 -9.88 4.63
C ASP A 310 -10.71 -10.85 3.80
N TRP A 311 -10.94 -10.91 2.48
CA TRP A 311 -10.06 -11.64 1.55
C TRP A 311 -8.72 -10.92 1.30
N LEU A 312 -8.72 -9.59 1.15
CA LEU A 312 -7.47 -8.82 1.01
C LEU A 312 -6.58 -8.94 2.26
N ALA A 313 -7.19 -9.00 3.45
CA ALA A 313 -6.48 -9.28 4.68
C ALA A 313 -5.86 -10.69 4.65
N GLU A 314 -6.61 -11.73 4.27
CA GLU A 314 -6.10 -13.09 4.10
C GLU A 314 -4.88 -13.15 3.16
N VAL A 315 -4.97 -12.52 1.97
CA VAL A 315 -3.88 -12.45 0.99
C VAL A 315 -2.67 -11.68 1.53
N ALA A 316 -2.88 -10.49 2.11
CA ALA A 316 -1.81 -9.68 2.69
C ALA A 316 -1.07 -10.43 3.81
N TYR A 317 -1.82 -11.15 4.64
CA TYR A 317 -1.29 -11.96 5.74
C TYR A 317 -0.53 -13.20 5.27
N MET A 318 -1.01 -13.88 4.22
CA MET A 318 -0.32 -15.01 3.57
C MET A 318 1.01 -14.58 2.94
N LYS A 319 1.08 -13.35 2.40
CA LYS A 319 2.30 -12.77 1.81
C LYS A 319 3.16 -11.99 2.82
N ASP A 320 2.85 -12.10 4.13
CA ASP A 320 3.53 -11.42 5.25
C ASP A 320 3.74 -9.90 5.05
N MET A 321 2.76 -9.24 4.41
CA MET A 321 2.74 -7.79 4.20
C MET A 321 2.54 -7.02 5.51
N SER A 322 3.02 -5.77 5.55
CA SER A 322 2.84 -4.89 6.70
C SER A 322 1.41 -4.35 6.81
N HIS A 323 1.01 -3.92 8.01
CA HIS A 323 -0.25 -3.19 8.22
C HIS A 323 -0.35 -1.96 7.32
N GLU A 324 0.76 -1.25 7.10
CA GLU A 324 0.79 -0.10 6.18
C GLU A 324 0.32 -0.47 4.77
N VAL A 325 0.79 -1.59 4.21
CA VAL A 325 0.37 -2.07 2.89
C VAL A 325 -1.11 -2.44 2.86
N LEU A 326 -1.62 -3.13 3.89
CA LEU A 326 -3.03 -3.50 3.97
C LEU A 326 -3.95 -2.26 4.10
N HIS A 327 -3.62 -1.34 5.01
CA HIS A 327 -4.39 -0.10 5.21
C HIS A 327 -4.30 0.83 3.98
N ALA A 328 -3.16 0.89 3.29
CA ALA A 328 -3.02 1.59 2.01
C ALA A 328 -3.86 0.93 0.90
N ALA A 329 -3.86 -0.40 0.79
CA ALA A 329 -4.67 -1.13 -0.18
C ALA A 329 -6.17 -0.86 -0.01
N VAL A 330 -6.68 -0.95 1.23
CA VAL A 330 -8.10 -0.65 1.53
C VAL A 330 -8.41 0.82 1.27
N SER A 331 -7.52 1.75 1.64
CA SER A 331 -7.64 3.17 1.29
C SER A 331 -7.71 3.40 -0.24
N TYR A 332 -6.96 2.64 -1.03
CA TYR A 332 -7.03 2.72 -2.49
C TYR A 332 -8.36 2.17 -3.02
N VAL A 333 -8.87 1.06 -2.49
CA VAL A 333 -10.21 0.53 -2.84
C VAL A 333 -11.28 1.58 -2.55
N ASP A 334 -11.31 2.13 -1.33
CA ASP A 334 -12.34 3.07 -0.90
C ASP A 334 -12.26 4.39 -1.71
N ARG A 335 -11.06 4.95 -1.92
CA ARG A 335 -10.87 6.14 -2.78
C ARG A 335 -11.33 5.92 -4.22
N TYR A 336 -11.14 4.73 -4.77
CA TYR A 336 -11.57 4.40 -6.12
C TYR A 336 -13.09 4.25 -6.18
N LEU A 337 -13.70 3.54 -5.22
CA LEU A 337 -15.16 3.40 -5.12
C LEU A 337 -15.88 4.73 -4.86
N MET A 338 -15.25 5.69 -4.17
CA MET A 338 -15.83 7.04 -3.99
C MET A 338 -15.65 7.97 -5.21
N SER A 339 -14.96 7.53 -6.27
CA SER A 339 -14.70 8.36 -7.47
C SER A 339 -15.11 7.72 -8.80
N ARG A 340 -15.24 6.40 -8.89
CA ARG A 340 -15.54 5.65 -10.12
C ARG A 340 -16.56 4.54 -9.82
N VAL A 341 -17.65 4.48 -10.59
CA VAL A 341 -18.62 3.37 -10.53
C VAL A 341 -17.94 2.07 -10.96
N VAL A 342 -18.17 0.98 -10.22
CA VAL A 342 -17.58 -0.34 -10.45
C VAL A 342 -18.65 -1.42 -10.56
N GLU A 343 -18.47 -2.34 -11.50
CA GLU A 343 -19.31 -3.53 -11.65
C GLU A 343 -18.94 -4.58 -10.58
N ARG A 344 -19.93 -5.29 -10.03
CA ARG A 344 -19.77 -6.40 -9.08
C ARG A 344 -18.66 -7.37 -9.53
N THR A 345 -18.67 -7.74 -10.81
CA THR A 345 -17.70 -8.64 -11.46
C THR A 345 -16.27 -8.09 -11.59
N LYS A 346 -16.01 -6.83 -11.23
CA LYS A 346 -14.69 -6.19 -11.23
C LYS A 346 -14.19 -5.80 -9.84
N LEU A 347 -14.96 -6.05 -8.78
CA LEU A 347 -14.60 -5.64 -7.42
C LEU A 347 -13.37 -6.38 -6.88
N GLN A 348 -13.23 -7.69 -7.16
CA GLN A 348 -12.02 -8.44 -6.79
C GLN A 348 -10.78 -7.97 -7.59
N LEU A 349 -10.94 -7.71 -8.90
CA LEU A 349 -9.88 -7.13 -9.74
C LEU A 349 -9.38 -5.78 -9.20
N LEU A 350 -10.31 -4.91 -8.77
CA LEU A 350 -9.97 -3.65 -8.11
C LEU A 350 -9.14 -3.92 -6.84
N GLY A 351 -9.65 -4.77 -5.96
CA GLY A 351 -8.98 -5.08 -4.68
C GLY A 351 -7.56 -5.59 -4.85
N ILE A 352 -7.34 -6.60 -5.69
CA ILE A 352 -6.00 -7.17 -5.88
C ILE A 352 -5.04 -6.17 -6.55
N SER A 353 -5.55 -5.34 -7.47
CA SER A 353 -4.76 -4.28 -8.12
C SER A 353 -4.41 -3.15 -7.15
N CYS A 354 -5.29 -2.82 -6.21
CA CYS A 354 -5.02 -1.89 -5.11
C CYS A 354 -3.96 -2.46 -4.15
N LEU A 355 -4.02 -3.76 -3.81
CA LEU A 355 -3.02 -4.41 -2.97
C LEU A 355 -1.64 -4.48 -3.67
N LEU A 356 -1.62 -4.80 -4.96
CA LEU A 356 -0.41 -4.75 -5.80
C LEU A 356 0.23 -3.36 -5.81
N LEU A 357 -0.56 -2.31 -6.04
CA LEU A 357 -0.05 -0.93 -6.01
C LEU A 357 0.45 -0.53 -4.62
N ALA A 358 -0.27 -0.88 -3.56
CA ALA A 358 0.13 -0.59 -2.18
C ALA A 358 1.43 -1.31 -1.79
N ALA A 359 1.58 -2.59 -2.13
CA ALA A 359 2.78 -3.39 -1.87
C ALA A 359 4.01 -2.86 -2.63
N LYS A 360 3.82 -2.30 -3.83
CA LYS A 360 4.92 -1.66 -4.56
C LYS A 360 5.24 -0.26 -4.05
N SER A 361 4.26 0.56 -3.62
CA SER A 361 4.47 1.93 -3.15
C SER A 361 4.99 2.03 -1.71
N HIS A 362 4.43 1.25 -0.78
CA HIS A 362 4.78 1.20 0.65
C HIS A 362 5.74 0.03 0.97
N TYR A 363 6.72 -0.20 0.09
CA TYR A 363 7.71 -1.25 0.29
C TYR A 363 8.63 -0.96 1.48
N ASP A 364 8.71 -1.92 2.40
CA ASP A 364 9.73 -2.01 3.44
C ASP A 364 10.83 -2.98 2.97
N ALA A 365 12.10 -2.59 3.09
CA ALA A 365 13.27 -3.42 2.77
C ALA A 365 13.33 -4.76 3.55
N ARG A 366 12.50 -4.93 4.59
CA ARG A 366 12.33 -6.19 5.34
C ARG A 366 11.32 -7.15 4.71
N GLN A 367 10.51 -6.72 3.75
CA GLN A 367 9.56 -7.58 3.03
C GLN A 367 10.30 -8.46 2.02
N VAL A 368 10.36 -9.75 2.30
CA VAL A 368 11.11 -10.74 1.49
C VAL A 368 10.48 -10.97 0.12
N HIS A 369 9.17 -10.79 -0.03
CA HIS A 369 8.44 -11.12 -1.26
C HIS A 369 7.82 -9.88 -1.92
N ILE A 370 7.96 -9.76 -3.24
CA ILE A 370 7.32 -8.71 -4.05
C ILE A 370 6.05 -9.27 -4.66
N LEU A 371 4.87 -8.70 -4.39
CA LEU A 371 3.65 -9.09 -5.11
C LEU A 371 3.78 -8.65 -6.58
N THR A 372 3.64 -9.61 -7.51
CA THR A 372 3.78 -9.37 -8.95
C THR A 372 2.42 -9.24 -9.66
N VAL A 373 2.42 -8.71 -10.88
CA VAL A 373 1.19 -8.63 -11.72
C VAL A 373 0.65 -10.04 -12.03
N ARG A 374 1.55 -11.01 -12.29
CA ARG A 374 1.19 -12.41 -12.58
C ARG A 374 0.63 -13.11 -11.36
N GLU A 375 1.31 -12.96 -10.23
CA GLU A 375 0.83 -13.50 -8.96
C GLU A 375 -0.51 -12.88 -8.57
N SER A 376 -0.73 -11.59 -8.83
CA SER A 376 -2.02 -10.93 -8.63
C SER A 376 -3.15 -11.56 -9.47
N SER A 377 -2.87 -11.93 -10.72
CA SER A 377 -3.82 -12.69 -11.56
C SER A 377 -4.05 -14.11 -11.02
N TRP A 378 -2.97 -14.83 -10.67
CA TRP A 378 -3.03 -16.18 -10.09
C TRP A 378 -3.83 -16.24 -8.78
N LEU A 379 -3.61 -15.29 -7.87
CA LEU A 379 -4.32 -15.16 -6.58
C LEU A 379 -5.84 -14.96 -6.73
N THR A 380 -6.34 -14.56 -7.91
CA THR A 380 -7.77 -14.48 -8.20
C THR A 380 -8.35 -15.79 -8.77
N ASP A 381 -7.69 -16.92 -8.54
CA ASP A 381 -7.99 -18.23 -9.17
C ASP A 381 -8.11 -18.10 -10.71
N GLN A 382 -7.26 -17.25 -11.31
CA GLN A 382 -7.25 -16.89 -12.74
C GLN A 382 -8.54 -16.24 -13.29
N THR A 383 -9.43 -15.75 -12.41
CA THR A 383 -10.67 -15.01 -12.79
C THR A 383 -10.36 -13.81 -13.68
N TYR A 384 -9.21 -13.16 -13.49
CA TYR A 384 -8.74 -12.04 -14.32
C TYR A 384 -7.36 -12.35 -14.90
N GLN A 385 -7.15 -11.93 -16.15
CA GLN A 385 -5.88 -12.12 -16.83
C GLN A 385 -4.87 -11.03 -16.45
N TYR A 386 -3.60 -11.27 -16.77
CA TYR A 386 -2.49 -10.34 -16.53
C TYR A 386 -2.80 -8.92 -17.08
N GLU A 387 -3.36 -8.83 -18.27
CA GLU A 387 -3.69 -7.56 -18.93
C GLU A 387 -4.79 -6.79 -18.18
N ASP A 388 -5.68 -7.48 -17.48
CA ASP A 388 -6.77 -6.85 -16.74
C ASP A 388 -6.25 -6.21 -15.45
N VAL A 389 -5.28 -6.84 -14.79
CA VAL A 389 -4.54 -6.25 -13.67
C VAL A 389 -3.76 -5.01 -14.12
N VAL A 390 -3.03 -5.09 -15.25
CA VAL A 390 -2.32 -3.92 -15.82
C VAL A 390 -3.28 -2.78 -16.19
N LYS A 391 -4.44 -3.09 -16.79
CA LYS A 391 -5.47 -2.09 -17.10
C LYS A 391 -6.01 -1.44 -15.83
N MET A 392 -6.35 -2.24 -14.82
CA MET A 392 -6.89 -1.76 -13.55
C MET A 392 -5.86 -0.90 -12.79
N MET A 393 -4.57 -1.26 -12.78
CA MET A 393 -3.51 -0.38 -12.27
C MET A 393 -3.52 1.00 -12.95
N GLY A 394 -3.72 1.04 -14.27
CA GLY A 394 -3.81 2.29 -15.04
C GLY A 394 -5.08 3.09 -14.76
N GLU A 395 -6.22 2.43 -14.51
CA GLU A 395 -7.45 3.10 -14.05
C GLU A 395 -7.25 3.69 -12.64
N ILE A 396 -6.65 2.96 -11.70
CA ILE A 396 -6.42 3.42 -10.31
C ILE A 396 -5.46 4.62 -10.27
N ILE A 397 -4.28 4.51 -10.88
CA ILE A 397 -3.29 5.60 -10.93
C ILE A 397 -3.88 6.82 -11.66
N GLY A 398 -4.66 6.60 -12.72
CA GLY A 398 -5.37 7.65 -13.45
C GLY A 398 -6.43 8.35 -12.61
N ALA A 399 -7.28 7.61 -11.90
CA ALA A 399 -8.30 8.15 -10.99
C ALA A 399 -7.67 8.94 -9.82
N PHE A 400 -6.47 8.60 -9.38
CA PHE A 400 -5.75 9.32 -8.32
C PHE A 400 -4.89 10.47 -8.85
N ALA A 401 -4.89 10.73 -10.16
CA ALA A 401 -4.00 11.69 -10.82
C ALA A 401 -2.53 11.52 -10.38
N GLY A 402 -2.07 10.27 -10.27
CA GLY A 402 -0.71 9.91 -9.85
C GLY A 402 -0.42 10.01 -8.35
N ASP A 403 -1.29 10.64 -7.54
CA ASP A 403 -1.08 10.80 -6.10
C ASP A 403 -1.52 9.54 -5.33
N LEU A 404 -0.68 8.51 -5.35
CA LEU A 404 -0.93 7.26 -4.62
C LEU A 404 -0.91 7.48 -3.11
N TRP A 405 0.04 8.26 -2.59
CA TRP A 405 0.27 8.40 -1.14
C TRP A 405 -0.72 9.36 -0.47
N LYS A 406 -1.58 8.84 0.41
CA LYS A 406 -2.43 9.63 1.30
C LYS A 406 -2.30 9.07 2.73
N PRO A 407 -2.28 9.92 3.78
CA PRO A 407 -2.28 9.43 5.15
C PRO A 407 -3.51 8.57 5.43
N THR A 408 -3.27 7.35 5.89
CA THR A 408 -4.28 6.42 6.39
C THR A 408 -4.37 6.51 7.91
N SER A 409 -5.36 5.86 8.53
CA SER A 409 -5.43 5.75 10.00
C SER A 409 -4.19 5.03 10.57
N TRP A 410 -3.57 4.13 9.81
CA TRP A 410 -2.28 3.52 10.16
C TRP A 410 -1.16 4.55 10.38
N ASN A 411 -1.05 5.59 9.55
CA ASN A 411 0.03 6.58 9.71
C ASN A 411 -0.13 7.37 11.02
N TYR A 412 -1.36 7.72 11.40
CA TYR A 412 -1.65 8.35 12.69
C TYR A 412 -1.40 7.41 13.87
N LEU A 413 -1.80 6.13 13.73
CA LEU A 413 -1.60 5.13 14.77
C LEU A 413 -0.11 4.88 15.00
N HIS A 414 0.65 4.62 13.93
CA HIS A 414 2.09 4.36 14.01
C HIS A 414 2.84 5.49 14.71
N THR A 415 2.45 6.75 14.48
CA THR A 415 3.02 7.91 15.17
C THR A 415 2.72 7.91 16.67
N ILE A 416 1.48 7.69 17.12
CA ILE A 416 1.20 7.64 18.58
C ILE A 416 1.81 6.41 19.26
N LEU A 417 1.89 5.26 18.58
CA LEU A 417 2.54 4.05 19.09
C LEU A 417 4.07 4.19 19.28
N ALA A 418 4.68 5.29 18.81
CA ALA A 418 6.08 5.62 19.07
C ALA A 418 6.33 6.15 20.51
N LEU A 419 5.28 6.49 21.27
CA LEU A 419 5.39 6.97 22.64
C LEU A 419 5.97 5.89 23.59
N PRO A 420 7.02 6.19 24.38
CA PRO A 420 7.69 5.19 25.25
C PRO A 420 6.79 4.52 26.29
N MET A 421 5.67 5.14 26.67
CA MET A 421 4.71 4.59 27.64
C MET A 421 3.84 3.44 27.08
N ILE A 422 3.84 3.24 25.76
CA ILE A 422 3.00 2.22 25.10
C ILE A 422 3.83 0.95 24.91
N ASP A 423 3.60 -0.04 25.77
CA ASP A 423 4.24 -1.35 25.66
C ASP A 423 3.70 -2.20 24.49
N ASP A 424 4.42 -3.28 24.19
CA ASP A 424 4.16 -4.09 23.00
C ASP A 424 2.86 -4.90 23.09
N THR A 425 2.33 -5.15 24.29
CA THR A 425 1.00 -5.75 24.48
C THR A 425 -0.08 -4.74 24.09
N TRP A 426 0.06 -3.47 24.49
CA TRP A 426 -0.85 -2.40 24.09
C TRP A 426 -0.78 -2.13 22.59
N LYS A 427 0.43 -2.05 22.00
CA LYS A 427 0.61 -1.93 20.54
C LYS A 427 -0.10 -3.05 19.80
N SER A 428 0.13 -4.31 20.20
CA SER A 428 -0.42 -5.47 19.52
C SER A 428 -1.93 -5.59 19.66
N CYS A 429 -2.50 -5.19 20.82
CA CYS A 429 -3.95 -5.10 21.01
C CYS A 429 -4.55 -3.97 20.17
N CYS A 430 -3.86 -2.83 20.10
CA CYS A 430 -4.28 -1.73 19.25
C CYS A 430 -4.24 -2.10 17.75
N HIS A 431 -3.23 -2.83 17.28
CA HIS A 431 -3.19 -3.32 15.90
C HIS A 431 -4.39 -4.24 15.60
N TYR A 432 -4.78 -5.12 16.53
CA TYR A 432 -5.95 -5.99 16.37
C TYR A 432 -7.24 -5.17 16.23
N VAL A 433 -7.49 -4.26 17.17
CA VAL A 433 -8.66 -3.37 17.17
C VAL A 433 -8.69 -2.50 15.91
N HIS A 434 -7.53 -1.99 15.49
CA HIS A 434 -7.40 -1.12 14.33
C HIS A 434 -7.61 -1.86 13.00
N ASP A 435 -7.04 -3.06 12.82
CA ASP A 435 -7.28 -3.90 11.64
C ASP A 435 -8.76 -4.28 11.53
N LEU A 436 -9.45 -4.59 12.65
CA LEU A 436 -10.90 -4.85 12.63
C LEU A 436 -11.72 -3.70 12.04
N THR A 437 -11.30 -2.44 12.24
CA THR A 437 -12.00 -1.28 11.65
C THR A 437 -12.01 -1.31 10.12
N LEU A 438 -11.05 -1.99 9.48
CA LEU A 438 -11.00 -2.09 8.02
C LEU A 438 -12.23 -2.77 7.43
N GLN A 439 -12.90 -3.67 8.15
CA GLN A 439 -14.05 -4.42 7.63
C GLN A 439 -15.29 -3.53 7.38
N PHE A 440 -15.47 -2.43 8.12
CA PHE A 440 -16.74 -1.69 8.15
C PHE A 440 -16.66 -0.30 7.49
N THR A 441 -17.60 -0.02 6.57
CA THR A 441 -17.70 1.27 5.86
C THR A 441 -17.99 2.47 6.76
N LEU A 442 -18.72 2.26 7.85
CA LEU A 442 -19.14 3.31 8.80
C LEU A 442 -17.98 4.09 9.42
N PHE A 443 -16.78 3.50 9.56
CA PHE A 443 -15.60 4.22 10.06
C PHE A 443 -15.08 5.27 9.06
N GLY A 444 -15.53 5.20 7.81
CA GLY A 444 -15.32 6.22 6.77
C GLY A 444 -15.99 7.57 7.06
N SER A 445 -16.95 7.63 7.99
CA SER A 445 -17.52 8.88 8.50
C SER A 445 -16.55 9.64 9.42
N TYR A 446 -15.72 8.90 10.16
CA TYR A 446 -14.75 9.45 11.10
C TYR A 446 -13.45 9.88 10.41
N LYS A 447 -12.76 10.82 11.06
CA LYS A 447 -11.40 11.23 10.72
C LYS A 447 -10.42 10.05 10.90
N PRO A 448 -9.48 9.79 9.98
CA PRO A 448 -8.50 8.70 10.14
C PRO A 448 -7.67 8.78 11.42
N SER A 449 -7.39 9.98 11.91
CA SER A 449 -6.74 10.20 13.21
C SER A 449 -7.64 9.81 14.40
N VAL A 450 -8.94 10.12 14.35
CA VAL A 450 -9.91 9.70 15.37
C VAL A 450 -10.03 8.18 15.41
N VAL A 451 -10.08 7.49 14.27
CA VAL A 451 -10.11 6.01 14.22
C VAL A 451 -8.84 5.42 14.87
N ALA A 452 -7.66 5.99 14.60
CA ALA A 452 -6.41 5.57 15.20
C ALA A 452 -6.39 5.75 16.74
N CYS A 453 -6.74 6.95 17.21
CA CYS A 453 -6.78 7.27 18.64
C CYS A 453 -7.83 6.43 19.39
N SER A 454 -9.01 6.23 18.78
CA SER A 454 -10.08 5.40 19.33
C SER A 454 -9.71 3.93 19.43
N SER A 455 -8.93 3.42 18.46
CA SER A 455 -8.39 2.05 18.50
C SER A 455 -7.41 1.87 19.67
N LEU A 456 -6.54 2.87 19.91
CA LEU A 456 -5.59 2.84 21.03
C LEU A 456 -6.29 2.93 22.39
N PHE A 457 -7.26 3.84 22.51
CA PHE A 457 -8.07 3.99 23.72
C PHE A 457 -8.85 2.71 24.04
N LEU A 458 -9.54 2.13 23.05
CA LEU A 458 -10.27 0.87 23.24
C LEU A 458 -9.32 -0.28 23.59
N ALA A 459 -8.12 -0.36 23.00
CA ALA A 459 -7.13 -1.36 23.39
C ALA A 459 -6.64 -1.18 24.84
N GLY A 460 -6.55 0.06 25.35
CA GLY A 460 -6.24 0.34 26.76
C GLY A 460 -7.34 -0.16 27.70
N LEU A 461 -8.60 0.05 27.30
CA LEU A 461 -9.77 -0.48 28.01
C LEU A 461 -9.80 -2.01 27.98
N ILE A 462 -9.65 -2.66 26.82
CA ILE A 462 -9.63 -4.14 26.73
C ILE A 462 -8.51 -4.76 27.59
N LEU A 463 -7.36 -4.09 27.73
CA LEU A 463 -6.22 -4.53 28.55
C LEU A 463 -6.28 -4.12 30.03
N ASP A 464 -7.44 -3.63 30.49
CA ASP A 464 -7.69 -3.25 31.89
C ASP A 464 -6.71 -2.20 32.47
N ARG A 465 -6.31 -1.20 31.66
CA ARG A 465 -5.41 -0.13 32.12
C ARG A 465 -6.14 0.96 32.91
N ASP A 466 -5.61 1.29 34.09
CA ASP A 466 -6.08 2.38 34.96
C ASP A 466 -6.18 3.72 34.20
N ASN A 467 -5.17 4.03 33.38
CA ASN A 467 -5.15 5.20 32.52
C ASN A 467 -5.11 4.77 31.04
N SER A 468 -6.30 4.68 30.43
CA SER A 468 -6.45 4.27 29.03
C SER A 468 -6.28 5.44 28.02
N TRP A 469 -6.30 6.69 28.48
CA TRP A 469 -6.03 7.88 27.66
C TRP A 469 -5.22 8.94 28.45
N PRO A 470 -3.90 8.74 28.63
CA PRO A 470 -3.05 9.67 29.36
C PRO A 470 -3.01 11.09 28.75
N SER A 471 -2.74 12.08 29.62
CA SER A 471 -2.57 13.50 29.29
C SER A 471 -1.64 13.75 28.11
N GLU A 472 -0.58 12.97 28.00
CA GLU A 472 0.41 13.05 26.93
C GLU A 472 -0.19 12.73 25.56
N LEU A 473 -1.20 11.85 25.47
CA LEU A 473 -1.95 11.65 24.23
C LEU A 473 -2.82 12.86 23.90
N GLU A 474 -3.41 13.55 24.89
CA GLU A 474 -4.14 14.80 24.67
C GLU A 474 -3.22 15.96 24.25
N GLU A 475 -2.01 16.03 24.81
CA GLU A 475 -0.99 17.01 24.43
C GLU A 475 -0.46 16.79 23.01
N VAL A 476 -0.35 15.53 22.58
CA VAL A 476 0.18 15.15 21.27
C VAL A 476 -0.88 15.21 20.18
N THR A 477 -2.07 14.66 20.42
CA THR A 477 -3.12 14.53 19.39
C THR A 477 -4.07 15.73 19.39
N GLY A 478 -4.27 16.37 20.54
CA GLY A 478 -5.29 17.39 20.73
C GLY A 478 -6.70 16.82 20.92
N PHE A 479 -6.86 15.49 21.02
CA PHE A 479 -8.13 14.84 21.31
C PHE A 479 -8.26 14.48 22.78
N HIS A 480 -9.42 14.78 23.34
CA HIS A 480 -9.87 14.34 24.64
C HIS A 480 -10.73 13.08 24.50
N VAL A 481 -11.02 12.40 25.62
CA VAL A 481 -11.88 11.19 25.64
C VAL A 481 -13.22 11.44 24.95
N LYS A 482 -13.88 12.58 25.19
CA LYS A 482 -15.12 12.98 24.50
C LYS A 482 -15.06 12.95 22.96
N ASP A 483 -13.88 13.17 22.36
CA ASP A 483 -13.70 13.23 20.91
C ASP A 483 -13.56 11.83 20.27
N ILE A 484 -13.20 10.81 21.09
CA ILE A 484 -12.88 9.45 20.64
C ILE A 484 -13.82 8.37 21.22
N ALA A 485 -14.48 8.61 22.35
CA ALA A 485 -15.29 7.62 23.08
C ALA A 485 -16.42 7.01 22.22
N ASN A 486 -17.09 7.83 21.39
CA ASN A 486 -18.15 7.37 20.49
C ASN A 486 -17.62 6.44 19.39
N CYS A 487 -16.47 6.77 18.80
CA CYS A 487 -15.84 5.91 17.80
C CYS A 487 -15.30 4.63 18.44
N ALA A 488 -14.66 4.71 19.62
CA ALA A 488 -14.18 3.53 20.36
C ALA A 488 -15.33 2.57 20.72
N SER A 489 -16.44 3.10 21.20
CA SER A 489 -17.63 2.30 21.54
C SER A 489 -18.25 1.63 20.31
N LEU A 490 -18.29 2.34 19.18
CA LEU A 490 -18.78 1.78 17.91
C LEU A 490 -17.85 0.71 17.34
N ILE A 491 -16.53 0.84 17.52
CA ILE A 491 -15.55 -0.22 17.21
C ILE A 491 -15.83 -1.46 18.06
N HIS A 492 -16.03 -1.31 19.38
CA HIS A 492 -16.34 -2.43 20.26
C HIS A 492 -17.66 -3.12 19.85
N TYR A 493 -18.74 -2.36 19.74
CA TYR A 493 -20.07 -2.87 19.41
C TYR A 493 -20.08 -3.64 18.07
N LYS A 494 -19.55 -3.05 16.98
CA LYS A 494 -19.57 -3.71 15.66
C LYS A 494 -18.55 -4.85 15.53
N SER A 495 -17.43 -4.82 16.25
CA SER A 495 -16.38 -5.85 16.14
C SER A 495 -16.57 -7.05 17.08
N PHE A 496 -17.20 -6.83 18.24
CA PHE A 496 -17.26 -7.81 19.34
C PHE A 496 -18.69 -8.16 19.78
N THR A 497 -19.62 -7.20 19.84
CA THR A 497 -21.00 -7.45 20.28
C THR A 497 -21.89 -7.96 19.14
N CYS A 498 -21.79 -7.35 17.95
CA CYS A 498 -22.56 -7.75 16.77
C CYS A 498 -22.23 -9.18 16.31
N SER A 499 -23.23 -9.88 15.78
CA SER A 499 -23.05 -11.18 15.13
C SER A 499 -22.01 -11.09 14.01
N SER A 500 -21.14 -12.09 13.87
CA SER A 500 -20.13 -12.09 12.81
C SER A 500 -20.78 -11.98 11.44
N MET A 501 -20.37 -10.99 10.64
CA MET A 501 -20.76 -10.87 9.24
C MET A 501 -20.40 -12.16 8.49
N LYS A 502 -21.23 -12.52 7.51
CA LYS A 502 -21.10 -13.73 6.71
C LYS A 502 -21.05 -13.37 5.22
N ASP A 503 -20.39 -14.20 4.43
CA ASP A 503 -20.46 -14.12 2.98
C ASP A 503 -21.79 -14.69 2.43
N ASP A 504 -21.99 -14.59 1.12
CA ASP A 504 -23.15 -15.14 0.39
C ASP A 504 -23.35 -16.67 0.61
N ARG A 505 -22.36 -17.39 1.16
CA ARG A 505 -22.41 -18.83 1.48
C ARG A 505 -22.72 -19.10 2.96
N GLY A 506 -22.95 -18.05 3.75
CA GLY A 506 -23.16 -18.14 5.20
C GLY A 506 -21.89 -18.37 6.02
N LEU A 507 -20.70 -18.29 5.42
CA LEU A 507 -19.42 -18.47 6.11
C LEU A 507 -18.99 -17.16 6.79
N PRO A 508 -18.55 -17.19 8.06
CA PRO A 508 -18.15 -15.97 8.76
C PRO A 508 -16.89 -15.33 8.16
N LEU A 509 -16.81 -14.01 8.27
CA LEU A 509 -15.65 -13.20 7.90
C LEU A 509 -14.69 -13.14 9.09
N GLU A 510 -13.67 -14.01 9.11
CA GLU A 510 -12.77 -14.21 10.26
C GLU A 510 -11.29 -13.95 9.97
N SER A 511 -10.86 -13.58 8.76
CA SER A 511 -9.43 -13.54 8.39
C SER A 511 -8.57 -12.70 9.34
N ILE A 512 -9.10 -11.55 9.76
CA ILE A 512 -8.46 -10.68 10.77
C ILE A 512 -8.42 -11.37 12.14
N LYS A 513 -9.56 -11.82 12.66
CA LYS A 513 -9.65 -12.50 13.97
C LYS A 513 -8.73 -13.73 14.03
N ALA A 514 -8.64 -14.50 12.94
CA ALA A 514 -7.79 -15.68 12.83
C ALA A 514 -6.29 -15.36 12.97
N ARG A 515 -5.77 -14.28 12.35
CA ARG A 515 -4.35 -13.89 12.50
C ARG A 515 -4.00 -13.55 13.94
N TYR A 516 -4.88 -12.83 14.64
CA TYR A 516 -4.65 -12.42 16.03
C TYR A 516 -4.97 -13.49 17.09
N ARG A 517 -5.55 -14.64 16.70
CA ARG A 517 -5.58 -15.85 17.54
C ARG A 517 -4.22 -16.58 17.57
N SER A 518 -3.30 -16.28 16.66
CA SER A 518 -2.00 -16.95 16.59
C SER A 518 -1.05 -16.56 17.73
N GLN A 519 -0.16 -17.50 18.12
CA GLN A 519 0.85 -17.25 19.16
C GLN A 519 1.87 -16.16 18.75
N ARG A 520 2.12 -15.97 17.44
CA ARG A 520 2.94 -14.86 16.89
C ARG A 520 2.34 -13.49 17.23
N MET A 521 1.02 -13.41 17.42
CA MET A 521 0.27 -12.20 17.77
C MET A 521 -0.21 -12.23 19.23
N HIS A 522 0.53 -12.92 20.11
CA HIS A 522 0.26 -13.05 21.55
C HIS A 522 -1.15 -13.57 21.92
N CYS A 523 -1.83 -14.28 21.00
CA CYS A 523 -3.20 -14.78 21.19
C CYS A 523 -4.23 -13.68 21.57
N ILE A 524 -4.02 -12.45 21.11
CA ILE A 524 -4.79 -11.25 21.51
C ILE A 524 -6.28 -11.35 21.19
N ALA A 525 -6.66 -12.00 20.08
CA ALA A 525 -8.07 -12.22 19.75
C ALA A 525 -8.76 -13.26 20.67
N SER A 526 -8.01 -13.88 21.59
CA SER A 526 -8.50 -14.82 22.61
C SER A 526 -8.55 -14.21 24.02
N LEU A 527 -8.26 -12.90 24.16
CA LEU A 527 -8.41 -12.19 25.44
C LEU A 527 -9.89 -12.13 25.84
N PRO A 528 -10.22 -12.18 27.15
CA PRO A 528 -11.58 -12.00 27.63
C PRO A 528 -12.05 -10.57 27.28
N LEU A 529 -13.12 -10.47 26.51
CA LEU A 529 -13.73 -9.20 26.16
C LEU A 529 -14.50 -8.65 27.37
N GLN A 530 -14.31 -7.36 27.68
CA GLN A 530 -15.11 -6.68 28.69
C GLN A 530 -16.55 -6.50 28.18
N ASP A 531 -17.51 -6.70 29.08
CA ASP A 531 -18.93 -6.47 28.79
C ASP A 531 -19.21 -4.97 28.61
N GLU A 532 -20.31 -4.66 27.93
CA GLU A 532 -20.65 -3.30 27.53
C GLU A 532 -20.94 -2.37 28.74
N ASN A 533 -21.42 -2.92 29.86
CA ASN A 533 -21.61 -2.14 31.10
C ASN A 533 -20.28 -1.80 31.77
N THR A 534 -19.34 -2.75 31.83
CA THR A 534 -17.96 -2.48 32.28
C THR A 534 -17.30 -1.43 31.39
N LEU A 535 -17.36 -1.59 30.06
CA LEU A 535 -16.83 -0.61 29.11
C LEU A 535 -17.40 0.80 29.34
N LYS A 536 -18.73 0.91 29.43
CA LYS A 536 -19.44 2.16 29.74
C LYS A 536 -18.96 2.80 31.04
N SER A 537 -18.88 2.02 32.12
CA SER A 537 -18.48 2.53 33.43
C SER A 537 -17.05 3.08 33.41
N ARG A 538 -16.16 2.47 32.63
CA ARG A 538 -14.75 2.89 32.49
C ARG A 538 -14.55 4.10 31.59
N ILE A 539 -15.33 4.22 30.52
CA ILE A 539 -15.34 5.46 29.71
C ILE A 539 -15.76 6.64 30.59
N LEU A 540 -16.84 6.49 31.36
CA LEU A 540 -17.34 7.52 32.29
C LEU A 540 -16.40 7.78 33.48
N SER A 541 -15.59 6.80 33.91
CA SER A 541 -14.56 7.02 34.93
C SER A 541 -13.32 7.72 34.39
N THR A 542 -13.05 7.61 33.08
CA THR A 542 -11.92 8.30 32.43
C THR A 542 -12.26 9.76 32.13
N ASP A 543 -13.52 10.05 31.77
CA ASP A 543 -14.00 11.42 31.53
C ASP A 543 -15.38 11.63 32.18
N SER A 544 -15.36 12.28 33.34
CA SER A 544 -16.55 12.61 34.13
C SER A 544 -17.42 13.72 33.52
N THR A 545 -16.98 14.36 32.43
CA THR A 545 -17.80 15.31 31.68
C THR A 545 -18.78 14.62 30.73
N LEU A 546 -18.65 13.30 30.52
CA LEU A 546 -19.52 12.53 29.64
C LEU A 546 -20.77 11.99 30.36
N SER A 547 -21.84 11.87 29.58
CA SER A 547 -23.06 11.14 29.93
C SER A 547 -23.43 10.19 28.81
N CYS A 548 -23.96 9.02 29.15
CA CYS A 548 -24.35 8.00 28.16
C CYS A 548 -25.82 8.23 27.74
N ALA A 549 -26.02 8.58 26.46
CA ALA A 549 -27.30 8.97 25.86
C ALA A 549 -28.02 7.81 25.13
N SER A 550 -27.27 6.88 24.53
CA SER A 550 -27.79 5.61 24.00
C SER A 550 -27.00 4.44 24.59
N GLN A 551 -27.65 3.27 24.68
CA GLN A 551 -27.04 2.05 25.21
C GLN A 551 -26.55 1.07 24.12
N GLU A 552 -27.16 1.08 22.94
CA GLU A 552 -26.81 0.18 21.82
C GLU A 552 -26.81 0.96 20.50
N PRO A 553 -25.65 1.18 19.85
CA PRO A 553 -24.33 1.20 20.49
C PRO A 553 -24.28 2.28 21.60
N LEU A 554 -23.37 2.12 22.56
CA LEU A 554 -23.08 3.18 23.54
C LEU A 554 -22.74 4.51 22.85
N GLN A 555 -23.57 5.54 23.09
CA GLN A 555 -23.32 6.91 22.67
C GLN A 555 -23.16 7.83 23.88
N PHE A 556 -22.18 8.72 23.80
CA PHE A 556 -21.79 9.65 24.85
C PHE A 556 -21.96 11.10 24.39
N VAL A 557 -22.51 11.92 25.28
CA VAL A 557 -22.77 13.35 25.10
C VAL A 557 -22.18 14.11 26.30
N VAL A 558 -21.53 15.25 26.03
CA VAL A 558 -20.94 16.11 27.05
C VAL A 558 -22.04 16.74 27.91
N LEU A 559 -21.89 16.64 29.23
CA LEU A 559 -22.69 17.34 30.23
C LEU A 559 -22.49 18.84 30.05
N SER A 560 -23.55 19.54 29.60
CA SER A 560 -23.45 20.89 29.09
C SER A 560 -23.02 21.92 30.16
N ASN A 561 -21.80 22.44 30.01
CA ASN A 561 -21.42 23.81 30.35
C ASN A 561 -20.40 24.25 29.28
N ASP A 562 -20.69 25.38 28.61
CA ASP A 562 -19.95 25.99 27.49
C ASP A 562 -19.77 25.12 26.21
N VAL A 563 -20.45 25.55 25.15
CA VAL A 563 -20.46 24.88 23.83
C VAL A 563 -19.59 25.66 22.85
N ASP A 564 -18.45 25.08 22.47
CA ASP A 564 -17.72 25.49 21.27
C ASP A 564 -18.22 24.61 20.10
N GLU A 565 -19.15 25.13 19.29
CA GLU A 565 -20.01 24.33 18.41
C GLU A 565 -19.29 23.80 17.13
N THR A 566 -17.98 24.00 17.02
CA THR A 566 -17.20 23.78 15.78
C THR A 566 -16.74 22.34 15.56
N LEU A 567 -16.59 21.53 16.62
CA LEU A 567 -16.16 20.12 16.52
C LEU A 567 -17.33 19.12 16.48
N ASN A 568 -18.51 19.49 16.99
CA ASN A 568 -19.68 18.59 17.07
C ASN A 568 -20.46 18.42 15.74
N THR A 569 -19.98 18.98 14.64
CA THR A 569 -20.64 18.94 13.32
C THR A 569 -20.48 17.61 12.57
N SER A 570 -19.74 16.65 13.13
CA SER A 570 -19.56 15.31 12.53
C SER A 570 -20.51 14.23 13.09
N ILE A 571 -21.31 14.52 14.13
CA ILE A 571 -22.11 13.52 14.87
C ILE A 571 -23.62 13.84 14.91
N LYS A 572 -24.07 15.06 14.54
CA LYS A 572 -25.49 15.31 14.28
C LYS A 572 -25.91 14.55 13.02
N SER A 573 -26.86 13.61 13.17
CA SER A 573 -27.33 12.62 12.19
C SER A 573 -26.26 11.66 11.63
N VAL A 574 -25.70 10.81 12.50
CA VAL A 574 -25.77 9.38 12.18
C VAL A 574 -27.22 9.00 12.45
N ASP A 575 -28.06 9.06 11.43
CA ASP A 575 -29.38 8.45 11.48
C ASP A 575 -29.14 6.94 11.53
N TYR A 576 -29.06 6.42 12.75
CA TYR A 576 -29.13 4.99 13.02
C TYR A 576 -30.60 4.61 12.80
N ASP A 577 -31.01 4.55 11.52
CA ASP A 577 -32.16 3.75 11.12
C ASP A 577 -31.86 2.36 11.67
N GLY A 578 -32.54 2.03 12.77
CA GLY A 578 -32.25 0.84 13.55
C GLY A 578 -32.28 -0.38 12.65
N ASP A 579 -31.30 -1.28 12.82
CA ASP A 579 -31.07 -2.42 11.95
C ASP A 579 -32.41 -3.06 11.58
N SER A 580 -32.92 -2.77 10.37
CA SER A 580 -34.09 -3.45 9.86
C SER A 580 -33.62 -4.86 9.62
N GLU A 581 -34.03 -5.77 10.52
CA GLU A 581 -33.86 -7.19 10.34
C GLU A 581 -34.30 -7.50 8.92
N CYS A 582 -33.36 -7.96 8.09
CA CYS A 582 -33.64 -8.33 6.72
C CYS A 582 -34.47 -9.62 6.73
N GLU A 583 -35.76 -9.51 7.05
CA GLU A 583 -36.77 -10.44 6.58
C GLU A 583 -36.76 -10.34 5.05
N VAL A 584 -35.98 -11.23 4.43
CA VAL A 584 -35.87 -11.36 2.97
C VAL A 584 -37.14 -12.04 2.45
N ASP A 585 -38.23 -11.29 2.40
CA ASP A 585 -39.50 -11.73 1.83
C ASP A 585 -39.70 -11.17 0.41
N SER A 586 -39.79 -12.12 -0.52
CA SER A 586 -40.27 -12.01 -1.91
C SER A 586 -39.45 -11.23 -2.96
N GLU A 587 -38.85 -12.04 -3.87
CA GLU A 587 -38.92 -11.87 -5.33
C GLU A 587 -38.37 -10.56 -5.96
N SER A 588 -37.06 -10.52 -6.14
CA SER A 588 -36.46 -9.96 -7.37
C SER A 588 -35.35 -10.89 -7.88
N ASP A 589 -35.33 -11.14 -9.19
CA ASP A 589 -34.45 -12.13 -9.82
C ASP A 589 -32.95 -11.76 -9.65
N PHE A 590 -32.28 -12.37 -8.66
CA PHE A 590 -30.85 -12.21 -8.38
C PHE A 590 -30.10 -13.54 -8.53
N ASP A 591 -29.84 -13.93 -9.78
CA ASP A 591 -29.29 -15.25 -10.14
C ASP A 591 -27.74 -15.29 -10.25
N GLU A 592 -27.02 -14.37 -9.59
CA GLU A 592 -25.55 -14.36 -9.50
C GLU A 592 -25.06 -14.08 -8.07
N SER A 593 -24.27 -15.01 -7.51
CA SER A 593 -23.64 -14.90 -6.19
C SER A 593 -22.27 -14.22 -6.24
N PHE A 594 -21.89 -13.44 -5.21
CA PHE A 594 -20.57 -12.81 -5.10
C PHE A 594 -19.63 -13.66 -4.26
N CYS A 595 -19.14 -14.73 -4.85
CA CYS A 595 -18.06 -15.49 -4.23
C CYS A 595 -16.71 -14.90 -4.65
N VAL A 596 -16.07 -14.11 -3.78
CA VAL A 596 -14.61 -13.96 -3.83
C VAL A 596 -14.02 -15.33 -3.50
N GLY A 597 -13.20 -15.88 -4.40
CA GLY A 597 -12.64 -17.23 -4.29
C GLY A 597 -11.93 -17.45 -2.95
N ARG A 598 -12.58 -18.19 -2.04
CA ARG A 598 -11.95 -18.77 -0.84
C ARG A 598 -11.59 -20.21 -1.13
N SER A 599 -10.59 -20.41 -1.99
CA SER A 599 -9.86 -21.66 -2.05
C SER A 599 -9.18 -21.86 -0.70
N ARG A 600 -9.62 -22.87 0.08
CA ARG A 600 -8.89 -23.29 1.30
C ARG A 600 -7.54 -23.84 0.86
N LEU A 601 -6.51 -22.97 0.80
CA LEU A 601 -5.12 -23.33 0.58
C LEU A 601 -4.54 -24.04 1.82
N SER A 602 -5.13 -25.19 2.17
CA SER A 602 -4.75 -26.01 3.34
C SER A 602 -3.65 -27.02 3.03
N SER A 603 -2.93 -26.84 1.92
CA SER A 603 -1.72 -27.61 1.61
C SER A 603 -0.52 -26.67 1.58
N TYR A 604 0.35 -26.78 2.58
CA TYR A 604 1.75 -26.34 2.49
C TYR A 604 2.48 -27.21 1.46
N HIS A 605 2.20 -27.00 0.18
CA HIS A 605 3.19 -27.22 -0.85
C HIS A 605 3.97 -25.92 -1.03
N SER A 606 5.28 -26.06 -1.18
CA SER A 606 6.20 -24.99 -1.48
C SER A 606 5.62 -24.12 -2.60
N VAL A 607 5.44 -22.82 -2.30
CA VAL A 607 5.22 -21.80 -3.33
C VAL A 607 6.35 -22.00 -4.34
N GLU A 608 6.00 -22.41 -5.57
CA GLU A 608 6.96 -22.35 -6.66
C GLU A 608 7.41 -20.89 -6.73
N GLU A 609 8.72 -20.66 -6.66
CA GLU A 609 9.28 -19.33 -6.89
C GLU A 609 8.90 -18.92 -8.32
N PHE A 610 7.79 -18.20 -8.45
CA PHE A 610 7.52 -17.42 -9.65
C PHE A 610 8.76 -16.56 -9.85
N SER A 611 9.46 -16.77 -10.97
CA SER A 611 10.58 -15.90 -11.31
C SER A 611 10.08 -14.45 -11.25
N ASP A 612 10.87 -13.57 -10.63
CA ASP A 612 10.56 -12.13 -10.51
C ASP A 612 10.45 -11.42 -11.88
N ASP A 613 10.60 -12.16 -12.96
CA ASP A 613 10.37 -11.79 -14.33
C ASP A 613 8.88 -11.51 -14.60
N GLU A 614 8.41 -10.36 -14.13
CA GLU A 614 7.14 -9.76 -14.54
C GLU A 614 7.06 -9.50 -16.07
N THR A 615 8.12 -9.81 -16.85
CA THR A 615 8.21 -9.57 -18.29
C THR A 615 8.68 -10.74 -19.16
N THR A 616 9.20 -11.88 -18.64
CA THR A 616 9.53 -13.04 -19.51
C THR A 616 8.34 -13.98 -19.56
N MET A 617 7.65 -14.06 -20.69
CA MET A 617 6.69 -15.15 -20.91
C MET A 617 7.46 -16.48 -21.03
N ASP A 618 7.71 -17.16 -19.91
CA ASP A 618 8.03 -18.59 -19.94
C ASP A 618 6.74 -19.35 -20.29
N ALA A 619 6.40 -19.30 -21.57
CA ALA A 619 5.48 -20.22 -22.21
C ALA A 619 6.18 -21.57 -22.29
N SER A 620 6.15 -22.33 -21.20
CA SER A 620 6.49 -23.76 -21.20
C SER A 620 5.50 -24.48 -22.11
N SER A 621 5.93 -24.63 -23.37
CA SER A 621 5.20 -25.39 -24.37
C SER A 621 5.12 -26.84 -23.92
N PHE A 622 3.94 -27.25 -23.44
CA PHE A 622 3.60 -28.63 -23.12
C PHE A 622 3.54 -29.47 -24.42
N ASN A 623 4.70 -29.71 -25.02
CA ASN A 623 4.90 -30.77 -26.01
C ASN A 623 4.99 -32.11 -25.26
N PHE A 624 3.84 -32.72 -24.99
CA PHE A 624 3.80 -34.11 -24.54
C PHE A 624 4.42 -35.02 -25.60
N ARG A 625 5.55 -35.64 -25.23
CA ARG A 625 6.06 -36.88 -25.81
C ARG A 625 6.45 -37.81 -24.66
N ASP A 626 5.54 -38.71 -24.31
CA ASP A 626 5.86 -39.90 -23.51
C ASP A 626 6.88 -40.78 -24.26
N PRO A 627 7.65 -41.62 -23.54
CA PRO A 627 7.15 -42.98 -23.27
C PRO A 627 7.42 -43.55 -21.87
N ASP A 628 6.43 -44.30 -21.38
CA ASP A 628 6.50 -45.53 -20.56
C ASP A 628 7.54 -45.69 -19.42
N ASN A 629 7.05 -45.71 -18.17
CA ASN A 629 6.75 -47.01 -17.52
C ASN A 629 5.99 -46.95 -16.16
N SER A 630 5.06 -47.90 -16.00
CA SER A 630 4.56 -48.53 -14.76
C SER A 630 3.92 -47.71 -13.60
N LEU A 631 2.57 -47.63 -13.63
CA LEU A 631 1.58 -47.99 -12.56
C LEU A 631 1.61 -47.28 -11.16
N PRO A 632 0.50 -47.29 -10.35
CA PRO A 632 -0.90 -47.72 -10.57
C PRO A 632 -1.93 -46.54 -10.32
N PRO A 633 -3.27 -46.74 -10.36
CA PRO A 633 -4.21 -45.62 -10.53
C PRO A 633 -4.65 -44.93 -9.22
N LYS A 634 -5.11 -43.68 -9.36
CA LYS A 634 -6.01 -43.01 -8.40
C LYS A 634 -7.26 -42.52 -9.12
N GLU A 635 -8.40 -42.66 -8.44
CA GLU A 635 -9.74 -42.46 -8.98
C GLU A 635 -10.03 -40.98 -9.26
N SER A 636 -10.59 -40.69 -10.45
CA SER A 636 -11.07 -39.36 -10.81
C SER A 636 -12.57 -39.24 -10.54
N PHE A 637 -12.94 -38.49 -9.50
CA PHE A 637 -14.31 -38.03 -9.31
C PHE A 637 -14.55 -36.76 -10.14
N THR A 638 -15.24 -36.90 -11.27
CA THR A 638 -15.80 -35.76 -12.02
C THR A 638 -17.19 -35.41 -11.48
N PRO A 639 -17.48 -34.12 -11.23
CA PRO A 639 -18.82 -33.70 -10.80
C PRO A 639 -19.82 -33.82 -11.95
N ILE A 640 -20.96 -34.44 -11.66
CA ILE A 640 -22.06 -34.64 -12.59
C ILE A 640 -22.88 -33.35 -12.68
N PHE A 641 -23.02 -32.77 -13.88
CA PHE A 641 -24.29 -32.24 -14.38
C PHE A 641 -24.20 -31.92 -15.89
N ASN A 642 -24.83 -32.75 -16.72
CA ASN A 642 -25.79 -32.23 -17.69
C ASN A 642 -26.68 -33.33 -18.29
N LYS A 643 -27.98 -33.02 -18.43
CA LYS A 643 -28.94 -33.86 -19.15
C LYS A 643 -28.85 -33.57 -20.64
N SER A 644 -28.73 -34.59 -21.48
CA SER A 644 -29.76 -34.98 -22.48
C SER A 644 -29.20 -35.74 -23.70
N HIS A 645 -29.82 -36.90 -23.93
CA HIS A 645 -30.11 -37.59 -25.20
C HIS A 645 -29.14 -37.65 -26.40
N ASN A 646 -28.79 -38.92 -26.66
CA ASN A 646 -28.96 -39.65 -27.93
C ASN A 646 -27.92 -39.52 -29.08
N SER A 647 -27.35 -40.69 -29.38
CA SER A 647 -27.03 -41.20 -30.74
C SER A 647 -25.92 -40.53 -31.55
N SER A 648 -25.15 -41.24 -32.39
CA SER A 648 -24.84 -42.67 -32.46
C SER A 648 -23.72 -42.90 -33.49
N ALA A 649 -22.91 -43.93 -33.25
CA ALA A 649 -22.32 -44.81 -34.28
C ALA A 649 -21.23 -44.29 -35.26
N THR A 650 -20.11 -45.05 -35.29
CA THR A 650 -19.37 -45.51 -36.50
C THR A 650 -18.48 -44.50 -37.27
N LYS A 651 -17.36 -44.85 -37.92
CA LYS A 651 -16.55 -46.10 -38.03
C LYS A 651 -15.20 -45.81 -38.73
N ARG A 652 -14.24 -46.77 -38.61
CA ARG A 652 -13.23 -47.17 -39.62
C ARG A 652 -12.09 -46.17 -39.96
N ASN A 653 -10.82 -46.56 -39.74
CA ASN A 653 -9.88 -47.22 -40.69
C ASN A 653 -8.85 -46.19 -41.24
N SER A 654 -7.62 -46.48 -41.67
CA SER A 654 -6.82 -47.73 -41.71
C SER A 654 -5.37 -47.48 -42.20
N PHE A 655 -4.43 -48.37 -41.79
CA PHE A 655 -3.29 -48.93 -42.57
C PHE A 655 -1.93 -48.20 -42.74
N PHE A 656 -0.84 -48.95 -42.46
CA PHE A 656 0.49 -49.10 -43.12
C PHE A 656 1.39 -47.83 -43.29
N ASP A 657 2.74 -47.80 -43.23
CA ASP A 657 3.88 -48.70 -42.86
C ASP A 657 5.16 -47.79 -42.73
N GLY A 658 6.42 -48.17 -42.40
CA GLY A 658 7.10 -49.44 -42.04
C GLY A 658 8.66 -49.30 -42.14
N VAL A 659 9.42 -50.38 -41.89
CA VAL A 659 10.83 -50.67 -42.36
C VAL A 659 12.06 -49.92 -41.73
N GLU A 660 12.89 -50.68 -40.95
CA GLU A 660 14.40 -50.80 -40.89
C GLU A 660 15.36 -49.57 -40.73
N ASN A 661 16.64 -49.61 -40.27
CA ASN A 661 17.53 -50.56 -39.51
C ASN A 661 18.85 -49.85 -39.03
N HIS A 662 19.69 -50.56 -38.25
CA HIS A 662 21.18 -50.39 -38.01
C HIS A 662 21.81 -49.50 -36.89
N GLU A 663 22.19 -50.17 -35.79
CA GLU A 663 23.54 -50.36 -35.17
C GLU A 663 24.72 -49.34 -35.21
N ASN A 664 25.28 -49.02 -34.02
CA ASN A 664 26.68 -49.27 -33.50
C ASN A 664 27.06 -48.29 -32.34
N LYS A 665 27.49 -48.71 -31.13
CA LYS A 665 28.87 -49.05 -30.63
C LYS A 665 29.89 -47.87 -30.69
N VAL A 666 30.78 -47.55 -29.71
CA VAL A 666 31.31 -48.27 -28.51
C VAL A 666 32.17 -47.37 -27.53
N THR A 667 32.24 -47.67 -26.21
CA THR A 667 33.24 -47.23 -25.14
C THR A 667 33.52 -45.71 -24.89
N GLY A 668 34.17 -45.14 -23.85
CA GLY A 668 34.91 -45.52 -22.60
C GLY A 668 35.95 -44.40 -22.25
N PHE A 669 36.48 -44.12 -21.04
CA PHE A 669 36.37 -44.69 -19.68
C PHE A 669 36.74 -43.63 -18.55
N HIS A 670 37.43 -44.03 -17.46
CA HIS A 670 37.92 -43.31 -16.24
C HIS A 670 39.00 -42.19 -16.43
N GLY A 671 39.44 -41.39 -15.43
CA GLY A 671 39.26 -41.39 -13.96
C GLY A 671 39.92 -40.21 -13.18
N GLN A 672 40.08 -40.33 -11.85
CA GLN A 672 40.37 -39.28 -10.84
C GLN A 672 41.87 -39.00 -10.54
N TYR A 673 42.23 -37.80 -10.01
CA TYR A 673 42.82 -37.54 -8.65
C TYR A 673 43.77 -36.30 -8.48
N LEU A 674 43.61 -35.60 -7.33
CA LEU A 674 44.61 -34.93 -6.43
C LEU A 674 45.41 -33.62 -6.79
N GLU A 675 45.37 -32.68 -5.82
CA GLU A 675 46.35 -31.61 -5.45
C GLU A 675 47.63 -32.21 -4.78
N PRO A 676 48.70 -31.49 -4.29
CA PRO A 676 48.82 -30.05 -3.87
C PRO A 676 50.20 -29.32 -4.03
N LEU A 677 50.31 -28.10 -3.44
CA LEU A 677 51.48 -27.45 -2.76
C LEU A 677 52.09 -26.11 -3.28
N LYS A 678 51.92 -25.07 -2.43
CA LYS A 678 52.86 -24.03 -1.93
C LYS A 678 54.17 -23.68 -2.67
N TYR A 679 54.46 -22.37 -2.74
CA TYR A 679 55.80 -21.81 -2.43
C TYR A 679 55.70 -20.42 -1.78
N ALA A 680 56.76 -19.98 -1.09
CA ALA A 680 56.87 -18.68 -0.41
C ALA A 680 58.26 -18.05 -0.65
N GLY A 681 58.38 -16.72 -0.50
CA GLY A 681 59.64 -15.98 -0.58
C GLY A 681 59.48 -14.53 -0.15
N ALA A 682 60.46 -13.98 0.57
CA ALA A 682 60.40 -12.64 1.19
C ALA A 682 61.74 -11.90 1.03
N GLN A 683 61.75 -10.56 1.16
CA GLN A 683 62.78 -9.71 1.80
C GLN A 683 62.62 -8.21 1.44
N GLY A 684 63.12 -7.31 2.30
CA GLY A 684 63.45 -5.92 1.94
C GLY A 684 63.02 -4.86 2.95
N SER A 685 63.98 -4.29 3.69
CA SER A 685 63.77 -3.26 4.73
C SER A 685 64.80 -2.14 4.66
N HIS A 686 64.39 -0.88 4.80
CA HIS A 686 65.19 0.26 5.27
C HIS A 686 64.23 1.44 5.60
N ASP A 687 64.51 2.47 6.41
CA ASP A 687 65.30 2.74 7.62
C ASP A 687 65.30 4.29 7.75
N LYS A 688 64.88 4.88 8.90
CA LYS A 688 65.15 6.28 9.36
C LYS A 688 64.66 7.47 8.49
N ASP A 689 64.19 8.62 9.00
CA ASP A 689 64.77 9.46 10.06
C ASP A 689 63.77 10.49 10.64
N SER A 690 64.13 11.08 11.78
CA SER A 690 63.56 12.30 12.38
C SER A 690 64.72 13.01 13.11
N PRO A 691 64.82 14.36 13.20
CA PRO A 691 63.85 15.17 13.98
C PRO A 691 63.73 16.68 13.57
N ASN A 692 62.86 17.45 14.25
CA ASN A 692 63.30 18.67 14.96
C ASN A 692 62.26 19.26 15.94
N LYS A 693 62.75 20.09 16.87
CA LYS A 693 62.04 20.67 18.04
C LYS A 693 61.80 22.19 17.88
N LEU A 694 61.25 22.79 18.95
CA LEU A 694 61.31 24.21 19.39
C LEU A 694 60.09 25.07 18.95
N ASP A 695 59.51 25.94 19.79
CA ASP A 695 59.58 26.05 21.27
C ASP A 695 58.47 26.97 21.83
N ALA A 696 58.38 27.04 23.17
CA ALA A 696 57.79 28.10 24.00
C ALA A 696 56.24 28.28 24.07
N ALA A 697 55.66 28.80 25.16
CA ALA A 697 55.86 28.73 26.62
C ALA A 697 54.92 29.74 27.34
N CYS A 698 54.74 29.57 28.66
CA CYS A 698 54.05 30.47 29.62
C CYS A 698 52.51 30.57 29.52
N GLY A 699 51.76 30.64 30.63
CA GLY A 699 52.21 30.48 32.02
C GLY A 699 51.17 30.84 33.10
N THR A 700 50.78 29.84 33.90
CA THR A 700 50.58 29.88 35.38
C THR A 700 49.73 30.96 36.08
N SER A 701 48.74 30.53 36.88
CA SER A 701 48.79 30.61 38.36
C SER A 701 47.61 29.85 39.04
N LYS A 702 47.74 29.54 40.34
CA LYS A 702 46.82 28.71 41.17
C LYS A 702 46.32 29.51 42.44
N PRO A 703 45.92 28.89 43.58
CA PRO A 703 44.55 28.61 44.02
C PRO A 703 44.19 29.35 45.36
N PRO A 704 43.15 28.97 46.14
CA PRO A 704 43.29 27.86 47.12
C PRO A 704 42.03 27.00 47.47
N THR A 705 42.32 25.79 47.98
CA THR A 705 41.63 24.86 48.93
C THR A 705 40.22 25.15 49.50
N SER A 706 39.35 24.18 49.89
CA SER A 706 39.61 22.85 50.52
C SER A 706 38.41 21.86 50.56
N ARG A 707 38.69 20.52 50.58
CA ARG A 707 37.99 19.38 51.28
C ARG A 707 36.47 19.12 51.03
N HIS A 708 35.92 17.89 51.01
CA HIS A 708 36.41 16.56 51.44
C HIS A 708 35.73 15.37 50.67
N GLN A 709 36.51 14.30 50.46
CA GLN A 709 36.15 12.85 50.41
C GLN A 709 35.23 12.24 49.31
N SER A 710 35.64 11.03 48.90
CA SER A 710 35.03 10.12 47.92
C SER A 710 34.76 8.76 48.58
N PRO A 711 34.12 7.81 47.87
CA PRO A 711 34.83 6.54 47.62
C PRO A 711 34.74 6.02 46.17
N LYS A 712 35.50 4.96 45.88
CA LYS A 712 35.77 4.41 44.53
C LYS A 712 34.96 3.15 44.19
N TYR A 713 34.84 2.88 42.89
CA TYR A 713 34.42 1.62 42.27
C TYR A 713 35.32 0.41 42.58
N GLN A 714 34.74 -0.79 42.55
CA GLN A 714 35.31 -1.99 41.91
C GLN A 714 34.19 -2.98 41.45
N PRO A 715 34.42 -3.87 40.46
CA PRO A 715 33.38 -4.65 39.78
C PRO A 715 33.27 -6.11 40.27
N TYR A 716 32.19 -6.81 39.89
CA TYR A 716 32.06 -8.27 40.03
C TYR A 716 31.45 -8.93 38.78
N GLN A 717 31.89 -10.17 38.50
CA GLN A 717 31.48 -11.02 37.37
C GLN A 717 30.53 -12.16 37.84
N PRO A 718 29.95 -12.98 36.93
CA PRO A 718 28.67 -13.65 37.18
C PRO A 718 28.78 -14.99 37.93
N SER A 719 27.66 -15.38 38.57
CA SER A 719 27.47 -16.72 39.12
C SER A 719 26.56 -17.57 38.23
N SER A 720 26.92 -18.85 38.11
CA SER A 720 26.08 -19.90 37.54
C SER A 720 25.87 -20.98 38.59
N SER A 721 24.75 -21.70 38.55
CA SER A 721 24.62 -22.98 39.25
C SER A 721 23.66 -23.91 38.51
N ARG A 722 24.02 -25.20 38.50
CA ARG A 722 23.27 -26.31 37.90
C ARG A 722 22.71 -27.19 39.01
N TYR A 723 21.53 -27.76 38.79
CA TYR A 723 21.11 -29.12 39.21
C TYR A 723 19.92 -29.50 38.28
N GLY A 724 19.70 -30.75 37.84
CA GLY A 724 20.46 -32.00 37.95
C GLY A 724 19.64 -33.12 37.28
N LEU A 725 20.25 -33.96 36.43
CA LEU A 725 19.55 -35.00 35.66
C LEU A 725 19.54 -36.36 36.38
N VAL A 726 18.35 -36.96 36.56
CA VAL A 726 18.16 -38.43 36.66
C VAL A 726 16.83 -38.78 36.00
N GLY A 727 16.82 -39.73 35.05
CA GLY A 727 15.60 -40.16 34.36
C GLY A 727 15.25 -41.63 34.66
N ARG A 728 13.99 -42.02 34.37
CA ARG A 728 13.60 -43.41 34.15
C ARG A 728 12.37 -43.52 33.25
N ARG A 729 12.31 -44.60 32.46
CA ARG A 729 11.29 -44.91 31.45
C ARG A 729 9.99 -45.43 32.07
N THR A 730 8.86 -45.15 31.44
CA THR A 730 7.73 -46.09 31.27
C THR A 730 7.06 -45.89 29.90
N ARG A 731 6.42 -46.94 29.36
CA ARG A 731 5.67 -46.96 28.10
C ARG A 731 4.16 -47.07 28.38
N SER A 732 3.33 -46.36 27.60
CA SER A 732 1.95 -46.71 27.19
C SER A 732 1.48 -45.55 26.27
N SER A 733 1.02 -45.68 25.01
CA SER A 733 0.13 -46.61 24.28
C SER A 733 -1.33 -46.14 24.23
N CYS A 734 -1.82 -45.90 23.00
CA CYS A 734 -3.24 -45.70 22.61
C CYS A 734 -3.92 -44.39 23.09
N THR A 735 -4.86 -43.77 22.36
CA THR A 735 -5.47 -44.06 21.03
C THR A 735 -6.10 -42.80 20.43
N HIS A 736 -6.31 -42.78 19.11
CA HIS A 736 -7.15 -41.79 18.42
C HIS A 736 -8.60 -41.75 18.95
N ARG A 737 -9.17 -40.54 19.03
CA ARG A 737 -10.34 -40.19 18.21
C ARG A 737 -10.33 -38.71 17.86
#